data_AF-A6T2G9-F1
#
_entry.id   AF-A6T2G9-F1
#
_cell.length_a   1.000
_cell.length_b   1.000
_cell.length_c   1.000
_cell.angle_alpha   90.00
_cell.angle_beta   90.00
_cell.angle_gamma   90.00
#
_symmetry.space_group_name_H-M   'P 1'
#
loop_
_entity.id
_entity.type
_entity.pdbx_description
1 polymer ?
#
loop_
_entity_poly.entity_id
_entity_poly.type
_entity_poly.pdbx_seq_one_letter_code
_entity_poly.pdbx_strand_id
1 'polypeptide(L)'
;MKDIRLAYAQNRAEEQPKDIWEEFVIPLYFNDLPIKEQRKSLVFQGGRGCGKTMLLRYLSHTSQFSPRRLDLSLEDVKYVGLYLRADTNYLAAMNGGGVQEEIWQRAFSHWLACSLSLELIDAVYSINCTEVRQKQFGNLQALNFSAIAKVYPHLGTTFSELKASLILERSKLTAWINNLDSYTRPIFLPGKEFIKDVIDVLQSTLDYLKDSVIATFIDEYENLIPYQQKIINELIKHGQSPLIFNVAIKRNGMTNPGTRGPESIQDIGDLRLIDIEDHLSSNFDLFAAELLFFRLAETAPELLSTMPISIGQLRDPAEVVVRLNDVEYRKSLLNAANTVFPRLRERELAQEVMADASLREHLSQNIRQGLNAWKSALPAAAFISADAPEVSLVSGAILNRKSVTPDELLKELQNYCERKTNRFESAEWIKNNLVGVILQLYSKVNRPCPFFAGFDAFVLMSRGNVRHFLELLHQSFLRAKANGSEIPVLSAPDQAEAVRAASSEFLNGVRSSGIHGNRLHGLTLSLGAIFKEKQRHVAQSETEINHFSISEGDLTEKLIEYLSEAVKWSVLYEDPETKKKNVGVSTLQYILNPIFSGYFQISYRKKKSIQIAAPDLLGLLEDEVKQKDAIVRRIAREKIDNPTLPLDF
;
A
#
# COMPACT_ATOMS: atom_id res chain seq x y z
N MET A 1 4.03 -28.59 14.27
CA MET A 1 3.88 -27.92 12.97
C MET A 1 2.80 -26.87 13.13
N LYS A 2 3.11 -25.57 12.93
CA LYS A 2 2.05 -24.57 12.79
C LYS A 2 1.36 -24.83 11.46
N ASP A 3 0.06 -24.62 11.39
CA ASP A 3 -0.69 -24.80 10.16
C ASP A 3 -0.17 -23.81 9.10
N ILE A 4 0.42 -24.30 8.01
CA ILE A 4 0.98 -23.47 6.92
C ILE A 4 -0.08 -22.54 6.32
N ARG A 5 -1.37 -22.90 6.44
CA ARG A 5 -2.50 -22.06 6.02
C ARG A 5 -2.59 -20.74 6.80
N LEU A 6 -1.97 -20.67 7.98
CA LEU A 6 -1.93 -19.49 8.84
C LEU A 6 -0.67 -18.63 8.65
N ALA A 7 0.25 -19.01 7.77
CA ALA A 7 1.54 -18.32 7.59
C ALA A 7 1.42 -16.81 7.27
N TYR A 8 0.28 -16.40 6.70
CA TYR A 8 0.03 -15.01 6.30
C TYR A 8 -1.20 -14.39 6.98
N ALA A 9 -1.75 -15.05 8.00
CA ALA A 9 -2.96 -14.57 8.68
C ALA A 9 -2.71 -13.24 9.41
N GLN A 10 -1.48 -13.02 9.89
CA GLN A 10 -1.07 -11.75 10.51
C GLN A 10 -0.50 -10.82 9.44
N ASN A 11 -1.32 -9.87 9.00
CA ASN A 11 -0.96 -8.91 7.94
C ASN A 11 -0.93 -7.45 8.42
N ARG A 12 -1.03 -7.23 9.74
CA ARG A 12 -0.95 -5.91 10.37
C ARG A 12 0.23 -5.79 11.32
N ALA A 13 0.82 -4.61 11.39
CA ALA A 13 1.91 -4.34 12.33
C ALA A 13 1.43 -4.42 13.79
N GLU A 14 0.17 -4.08 14.07
CA GLU A 14 -0.43 -4.15 15.41
C GLU A 14 -0.56 -5.56 15.96
N GLU A 15 -0.56 -6.57 15.10
CA GLU A 15 -0.64 -7.99 15.48
C GLU A 15 0.74 -8.57 15.86
N GLN A 16 1.82 -7.83 15.56
CA GLN A 16 3.19 -8.19 15.87
C GLN A 16 3.64 -7.60 17.22
N PRO A 17 4.61 -8.23 17.91
CA PRO A 17 5.25 -7.66 19.09
C PRO A 17 5.88 -6.29 18.80
N LYS A 18 6.27 -5.56 19.86
CA LYS A 18 6.96 -4.28 19.71
C LYS A 18 8.37 -4.46 19.15
N ASP A 19 9.09 -5.47 19.64
CA ASP A 19 10.38 -5.91 19.10
C ASP A 19 10.10 -6.80 17.89
N ILE A 20 10.52 -6.34 16.72
CA ILE A 20 10.38 -7.05 15.45
C ILE A 20 11.75 -7.35 14.81
N TRP A 21 12.84 -7.37 15.60
CA TRP A 21 14.20 -7.54 15.08
C TRP A 21 14.38 -8.80 14.24
N GLU A 22 13.73 -9.91 14.63
CA GLU A 22 13.78 -11.15 13.87
C GLU A 22 12.63 -11.25 12.87
N GLU A 23 11.56 -10.49 13.02
CA GLU A 23 10.34 -10.61 12.22
C GLU A 23 10.31 -9.64 11.01
N PHE A 24 11.37 -8.83 10.85
CA PHE A 24 11.50 -7.81 9.82
C PHE A 24 12.43 -8.26 8.68
N VAL A 25 11.92 -8.23 7.45
CA VAL A 25 12.73 -8.39 6.23
C VAL A 25 13.20 -7.01 5.79
N ILE A 26 14.52 -6.84 5.64
CA ILE A 26 15.10 -5.56 5.23
C ILE A 26 14.65 -5.25 3.79
N PRO A 27 13.90 -4.16 3.56
CA PRO A 27 13.44 -3.83 2.22
C PRO A 27 14.61 -3.42 1.32
N LEU A 28 14.46 -3.64 0.03
CA LEU A 28 15.54 -3.44 -0.94
C LEU A 28 15.99 -1.98 -1.07
N TYR A 29 15.14 -1.02 -0.69
CA TYR A 29 15.47 0.41 -0.68
C TYR A 29 16.12 0.88 0.63
N PHE A 30 16.35 -0.01 1.61
CA PHE A 30 16.75 0.39 2.97
C PHE A 30 18.03 1.25 2.98
N ASN A 31 19.00 0.94 2.12
CA ASN A 31 20.26 1.68 2.03
C ASN A 31 20.11 3.07 1.37
N ASP A 32 18.99 3.35 0.70
CA ASP A 32 18.69 4.68 0.15
C ASP A 32 18.18 5.66 1.24
N LEU A 33 17.81 5.12 2.41
CA LEU A 33 17.32 5.91 3.54
C LEU A 33 18.49 6.60 4.25
N PRO A 34 18.49 7.93 4.38
CA PRO A 34 19.58 8.67 5.03
C PRO A 34 19.47 8.63 6.55
N ILE A 35 19.33 7.44 7.15
CA ILE A 35 19.09 7.25 8.59
C ILE A 35 20.35 7.60 9.40
N LYS A 36 21.50 6.97 9.08
CA LYS A 36 22.73 7.16 9.86
C LYS A 36 23.32 8.57 9.75
N GLU A 37 23.08 9.23 8.63
CA GLU A 37 23.57 10.58 8.34
C GLU A 37 22.47 11.64 8.49
N GLN A 38 21.40 11.32 9.21
CA GLN A 38 20.23 12.17 9.30
C GLN A 38 20.56 13.52 9.91
N ARG A 39 20.40 14.58 9.10
CA ARG A 39 20.52 15.98 9.55
C ARG A 39 19.20 16.75 9.53
N LYS A 40 18.21 16.25 8.81
CA LYS A 40 16.88 16.85 8.64
C LYS A 40 15.80 15.84 8.96
N SER A 41 14.62 16.32 9.30
CA SER A 41 13.43 15.49 9.47
C SER A 41 13.07 14.71 8.20
N LEU A 42 12.64 13.46 8.39
CA LEU A 42 12.15 12.59 7.34
C LEU A 42 10.63 12.43 7.43
N VAL A 43 9.98 12.49 6.27
CA VAL A 43 8.56 12.22 6.13
C VAL A 43 8.39 10.94 5.33
N PHE A 44 7.98 9.86 5.99
CA PHE A 44 7.69 8.57 5.36
C PHE A 44 6.25 8.57 4.85
N GLN A 45 6.07 8.67 3.54
CA GLN A 45 4.76 8.69 2.90
C GLN A 45 4.44 7.36 2.22
N GLY A 46 3.14 7.03 2.13
CA GLY A 46 2.63 5.95 1.30
C GLY A 46 1.22 5.53 1.69
N GLY A 47 0.61 4.63 0.92
CA GLY A 47 -0.73 4.07 1.17
C GLY A 47 -0.86 3.30 2.48
N ARG A 48 -2.10 2.93 2.83
CA ARG A 48 -2.36 2.09 4.02
C ARG A 48 -1.81 0.68 3.78
N GLY A 49 -0.95 0.18 4.67
CA GLY A 49 -0.41 -1.19 4.58
C GLY A 49 0.85 -1.35 3.73
N CYS A 50 1.48 -0.25 3.29
CA CYS A 50 2.75 -0.31 2.54
C CYS A 50 4.00 -0.63 3.38
N GLY A 51 3.89 -0.69 4.72
CA GLY A 51 5.01 -1.05 5.61
C GLY A 51 5.62 0.07 6.45
N LYS A 52 5.09 1.30 6.40
CA LYS A 52 5.55 2.45 7.23
C LYS A 52 5.77 2.08 8.70
N THR A 53 4.72 1.59 9.37
CA THR A 53 4.77 1.22 10.80
C THR A 53 5.83 0.15 11.10
N MET A 54 5.96 -0.86 10.22
CA MET A 54 7.00 -1.90 10.38
C MET A 54 8.40 -1.30 10.27
N LEU A 55 8.64 -0.43 9.29
CA LEU A 55 9.92 0.27 9.15
C LEU A 55 10.23 1.13 10.38
N LEU A 56 9.27 1.91 10.87
CA LEU A 56 9.49 2.77 12.04
C LEU A 56 9.74 1.98 13.32
N ARG A 57 9.02 0.87 13.53
CA ARG A 57 9.28 -0.05 14.66
C ARG A 57 10.63 -0.73 14.56
N TYR A 58 11.07 -1.08 13.35
CA TYR A 58 12.40 -1.64 13.14
C TYR A 58 13.50 -0.62 13.46
N LEU A 59 13.30 0.65 13.09
CA LEU A 59 14.23 1.75 13.37
C LEU A 59 14.19 2.24 14.83
N SER A 60 13.21 1.80 15.63
CA SER A 60 13.09 2.21 17.04
C SER A 60 14.02 1.41 17.95
N HIS A 61 14.30 1.95 19.12
CA HIS A 61 15.16 1.35 20.14
C HIS A 61 14.70 -0.06 20.54
N THR A 62 13.40 -0.34 20.44
CA THR A 62 12.84 -1.64 20.86
C THR A 62 13.35 -2.76 19.96
N SER A 63 13.48 -2.51 18.65
CA SER A 63 14.02 -3.49 17.71
C SER A 63 15.54 -3.32 17.53
N GLN A 64 16.03 -2.09 17.35
CA GLN A 64 17.46 -1.81 17.15
C GLN A 64 18.33 -2.34 18.28
N PHE A 65 17.81 -2.33 19.51
CA PHE A 65 18.49 -2.84 20.71
C PHE A 65 17.80 -4.09 21.26
N SER A 66 17.13 -4.87 20.41
CA SER A 66 16.52 -6.16 20.78
C SER A 66 17.50 -7.03 21.59
N PRO A 67 17.08 -7.73 22.65
CA PRO A 67 17.93 -8.68 23.36
C PRO A 67 18.40 -9.83 22.48
N ARG A 68 17.75 -10.08 21.33
CA ARG A 68 18.13 -11.10 20.35
C ARG A 68 19.25 -10.66 19.42
N ARG A 69 19.55 -9.35 19.36
CA ARG A 69 20.72 -8.81 18.66
C ARG A 69 21.96 -8.98 19.53
N LEU A 70 22.70 -10.07 19.35
CA LEU A 70 23.84 -10.38 20.22
C LEU A 70 24.97 -9.35 20.09
N ASP A 71 25.24 -8.88 18.88
CA ASP A 71 26.31 -7.93 18.58
C ASP A 71 25.76 -6.50 18.51
N LEU A 72 26.03 -5.71 19.56
CA LEU A 72 25.71 -4.29 19.63
C LEU A 72 26.98 -3.47 19.86
N SER A 73 27.34 -2.65 18.87
CA SER A 73 28.54 -1.81 18.89
C SER A 73 28.28 -0.41 19.44
N LEU A 74 29.36 0.35 19.69
CA LEU A 74 29.25 1.78 20.02
C LEU A 74 28.68 2.61 18.86
N GLU A 75 28.87 2.18 17.62
CA GLU A 75 28.31 2.89 16.46
C GLU A 75 26.78 2.75 16.40
N ASP A 76 26.25 1.60 16.82
CA ASP A 76 24.81 1.36 16.83
C ASP A 76 24.05 2.25 17.82
N VAL A 77 24.68 2.66 18.92
CA VAL A 77 24.07 3.53 19.93
C VAL A 77 24.19 5.03 19.59
N LYS A 78 24.94 5.39 18.53
CA LYS A 78 24.98 6.78 18.03
C LYS A 78 23.68 7.23 17.36
N TYR A 79 22.78 6.31 17.07
CA TYR A 79 21.46 6.62 16.53
C TYR A 79 20.39 5.89 17.34
N VAL A 80 19.59 6.63 18.09
CA VAL A 80 18.54 6.10 18.96
C VAL A 80 17.17 6.50 18.40
N GLY A 81 16.43 5.53 17.87
CA GLY A 81 15.06 5.75 17.40
C GLY A 81 14.03 5.67 18.53
N LEU A 82 13.17 6.68 18.66
CA LEU A 82 12.01 6.66 19.56
C LEU A 82 10.75 6.46 18.73
N TYR A 83 9.81 5.61 19.17
CA TYR A 83 8.58 5.37 18.42
C TYR A 83 7.36 5.88 19.18
N LEU A 84 6.58 6.76 18.54
CA LEU A 84 5.36 7.31 19.10
C LEU A 84 4.21 7.11 18.11
N ARG A 85 3.14 6.43 18.51
CA ARG A 85 1.92 6.34 17.70
C ARG A 85 0.94 7.43 18.11
N ALA A 86 0.41 8.19 17.15
CA ALA A 86 -0.67 9.14 17.40
C ALA A 86 -2.02 8.42 17.60
N ASP A 87 -2.40 8.18 18.86
CA ASP A 87 -3.69 7.54 19.18
C ASP A 87 -4.87 8.49 18.89
N THR A 88 -5.73 8.08 17.96
CA THR A 88 -6.85 8.91 17.48
C THR A 88 -7.78 9.33 18.60
N ASN A 89 -8.13 8.43 19.53
CA ASN A 89 -9.15 8.70 20.54
C ASN A 89 -8.60 9.61 21.64
N TYR A 90 -7.39 9.31 22.12
CA TYR A 90 -6.74 10.07 23.18
C TYR A 90 -6.42 11.50 22.73
N LEU A 91 -5.89 11.65 21.51
CA LEU A 91 -5.53 12.97 20.97
C LEU A 91 -6.74 13.81 20.60
N ALA A 92 -7.81 13.19 20.10
CA ALA A 92 -9.07 13.88 19.83
C ALA A 92 -9.76 14.37 21.12
N ALA A 93 -9.53 13.69 22.26
CA ALA A 93 -10.08 14.10 23.55
C ALA A 93 -9.46 15.39 24.10
N MET A 94 -8.28 15.82 23.61
CA MET A 94 -7.65 17.09 23.98
C MET A 94 -8.24 18.28 23.20
N ASN A 95 -9.57 18.40 23.22
CA ASN A 95 -10.30 19.47 22.56
C ASN A 95 -11.65 19.74 23.25
N GLY A 96 -12.14 20.97 23.17
CA GLY A 96 -13.46 21.36 23.71
C GLY A 96 -13.49 21.43 25.24
N GLY A 97 -14.64 21.05 25.84
CA GLY A 97 -14.84 21.01 27.29
C GLY A 97 -14.79 22.37 28.01
N GLY A 98 -15.02 23.47 27.29
CA GLY A 98 -14.88 24.84 27.82
C GLY A 98 -13.43 25.27 28.10
N VAL A 99 -12.44 24.42 27.75
CA VAL A 99 -11.02 24.68 27.91
C VAL A 99 -10.49 25.42 26.68
N GLN A 100 -9.74 26.50 26.91
CA GLN A 100 -9.13 27.29 25.84
C GLN A 100 -8.07 26.49 25.07
N GLU A 101 -7.93 26.75 23.77
CA GLU A 101 -7.00 26.02 22.89
C GLU A 101 -5.55 26.13 23.39
N GLU A 102 -5.13 27.27 23.95
CA GLU A 102 -3.79 27.46 24.49
C GLU A 102 -3.47 26.50 25.65
N ILE A 103 -4.48 26.14 26.43
CA ILE A 103 -4.34 25.15 27.51
C ILE A 103 -4.18 23.76 26.89
N TRP A 104 -4.94 23.44 25.84
CA TRP A 104 -4.81 22.18 25.11
C TRP A 104 -3.46 22.02 24.42
N GLN A 105 -2.93 23.10 23.82
CA GLN A 105 -1.58 23.11 23.25
C GLN A 105 -0.52 22.79 24.32
N ARG A 106 -0.66 23.33 25.54
CA ARG A 106 0.24 23.02 26.67
C ARG A 106 0.05 21.59 27.19
N ALA A 107 -1.18 21.10 27.24
CA ALA A 107 -1.49 19.73 27.64
C ALA A 107 -0.89 18.70 26.66
N PHE A 108 -1.04 18.95 25.35
CA PHE A 108 -0.42 18.15 24.30
C PHE A 108 1.12 18.20 24.38
N SER A 109 1.70 19.38 24.65
CA SER A 109 3.14 19.51 24.89
C SER A 109 3.61 18.72 26.11
N HIS A 110 2.84 18.73 27.21
CA HIS A 110 3.13 17.88 28.37
C HIS A 110 3.03 16.39 28.04
N TRP A 111 2.03 15.97 27.25
CA TRP A 111 1.93 14.59 26.77
C TRP A 111 3.15 14.15 25.94
N LEU A 112 3.61 15.00 25.02
CA LEU A 112 4.82 14.75 24.24
C LEU A 112 6.05 14.64 25.15
N ALA A 113 6.21 15.58 26.10
CA ALA A 113 7.31 15.58 27.06
C ALA A 113 7.35 14.26 27.85
N CYS A 114 6.22 13.85 28.43
CA CYS A 114 6.12 12.60 29.17
C CYS A 114 6.37 11.37 28.28
N SER A 115 5.75 11.31 27.10
CA SER A 115 5.81 10.12 26.24
C SER A 115 7.20 9.91 25.65
N LEU A 116 7.83 10.95 25.13
CA LEU A 116 9.17 10.84 24.53
C LEU A 116 10.26 10.67 25.59
N SER A 117 10.12 11.27 26.78
CA SER A 117 11.05 11.03 27.88
C SER A 117 10.96 9.60 28.41
N LEU A 118 9.76 8.99 28.40
CA LEU A 118 9.60 7.58 28.72
C LEU A 118 10.26 6.67 27.67
N GLU A 119 10.05 6.94 26.38
CA GLU A 119 10.72 6.20 25.30
C GLU A 119 12.25 6.36 25.35
N LEU A 120 12.77 7.54 25.72
CA LEU A 120 14.20 7.76 25.97
C LEU A 120 14.74 6.87 27.11
N ILE A 121 14.03 6.85 28.24
CA ILE A 121 14.38 6.00 29.38
C ILE A 121 14.35 4.53 28.95
N ASP A 122 13.31 4.11 28.23
CA ASP A 122 13.17 2.73 27.73
C ASP A 122 14.25 2.38 26.70
N ALA A 123 14.71 3.33 25.90
CA ALA A 123 15.85 3.15 25.00
C ALA A 123 17.14 2.87 25.78
N VAL A 124 17.42 3.64 26.83
CA VAL A 124 18.58 3.42 27.70
C VAL A 124 18.50 2.05 28.40
N TYR A 125 17.30 1.62 28.83
CA TYR A 125 17.09 0.26 29.32
C TYR A 125 17.32 -0.80 28.24
N SER A 126 16.86 -0.57 27.01
CA SER A 126 17.00 -1.50 25.88
C SER A 126 18.48 -1.70 25.49
N ILE A 127 19.28 -0.62 25.53
CA ILE A 127 20.73 -0.69 25.39
C ILE A 127 21.34 -1.54 26.50
N ASN A 128 20.85 -1.45 27.73
CA ASN A 128 21.38 -2.14 28.92
C ASN A 128 20.60 -3.43 29.31
N CYS A 129 19.93 -4.07 28.36
CA CYS A 129 18.96 -5.13 28.66
C CYS A 129 19.56 -6.50 29.03
N THR A 130 20.87 -6.69 28.85
CA THR A 130 21.59 -7.93 29.20
C THR A 130 22.81 -7.64 30.07
N GLU A 131 23.29 -8.63 30.82
CA GLU A 131 24.48 -8.47 31.66
C GLU A 131 25.73 -8.07 30.87
N VAL A 132 25.88 -8.62 29.66
CA VAL A 132 27.00 -8.27 28.75
C VAL A 132 26.94 -6.79 28.40
N ARG A 133 25.76 -6.29 28.02
CA ARG A 133 25.58 -4.89 27.66
C ARG A 133 25.68 -3.95 28.87
N GLN A 134 25.27 -4.37 30.06
CA GLN A 134 25.47 -3.59 31.29
C GLN A 134 26.94 -3.43 31.65
N LYS A 135 27.79 -4.43 31.35
CA LYS A 135 29.25 -4.32 31.51
C LYS A 135 29.86 -3.39 30.45
N GLN A 136 29.30 -3.38 29.24
CA GLN A 136 29.80 -2.57 28.11
C GLN A 136 29.37 -1.10 28.18
N PHE A 137 28.11 -0.82 28.52
CA PHE A 137 27.52 0.53 28.47
C PHE A 137 27.24 1.07 29.89
N GLY A 138 26.38 0.39 30.65
CA GLY A 138 26.23 0.54 32.10
C GLY A 138 25.98 1.96 32.64
N ASN A 139 26.47 2.21 33.86
CA ASN A 139 26.50 3.50 34.55
C ASN A 139 25.14 4.18 34.86
N LEU A 140 24.03 3.43 34.82
CA LEU A 140 22.69 4.00 35.06
C LEU A 140 22.50 4.60 36.46
N GLN A 141 23.23 4.11 37.46
CA GLN A 141 23.15 4.61 38.84
C GLN A 141 23.78 6.01 39.03
N ALA A 142 24.62 6.45 38.08
CA ALA A 142 25.23 7.78 38.13
C ALA A 142 24.28 8.88 37.62
N LEU A 143 23.18 8.51 36.96
CA LEU A 143 22.20 9.46 36.44
C LEU A 143 21.52 10.21 37.57
N ASN A 144 21.59 11.54 37.51
CA ASN A 144 21.06 12.44 38.51
C ASN A 144 20.20 13.54 37.87
N PHE A 145 18.90 13.47 38.12
CA PHE A 145 17.89 14.40 37.61
C PHE A 145 17.50 15.48 38.63
N SER A 146 18.31 15.71 39.66
CA SER A 146 18.03 16.70 40.71
C SER A 146 17.85 18.13 40.19
N ALA A 147 18.55 18.52 39.11
CA ALA A 147 18.36 19.82 38.48
C ALA A 147 16.94 19.98 37.90
N ILE A 148 16.44 18.95 37.23
CA ILE A 148 15.07 18.90 36.72
C ILE A 148 14.07 18.90 37.88
N ALA A 149 14.31 18.07 38.90
CA ALA A 149 13.44 17.96 40.07
C ALA A 149 13.34 19.27 40.89
N LYS A 150 14.36 20.14 40.86
CA LYS A 150 14.26 21.48 41.47
C LYS A 150 13.21 22.37 40.81
N VAL A 151 13.06 22.26 39.49
CA VAL A 151 12.04 23.00 38.72
C VAL A 151 10.69 22.29 38.80
N TYR A 152 10.70 20.96 38.82
CA TYR A 152 9.51 20.11 38.88
C TYR A 152 9.59 19.14 40.08
N PRO A 153 9.26 19.59 41.31
CA PRO A 153 9.48 18.80 42.53
C PRO A 153 8.70 17.49 42.65
N HIS A 154 7.72 17.27 41.77
CA HIS A 154 6.96 16.02 41.68
C HIS A 154 7.69 14.93 40.88
N LEU A 155 8.81 15.28 40.22
CA LEU A 155 9.63 14.35 39.45
C LEU A 155 10.74 13.74 40.32
N GLY A 156 11.04 12.47 40.02
CA GLY A 156 12.12 11.72 40.64
C GLY A 156 13.52 12.24 40.31
N THR A 157 14.48 11.93 41.19
CA THR A 157 15.88 12.37 41.04
C THR A 157 16.78 11.27 40.50
N THR A 158 16.41 10.02 40.66
CA THR A 158 17.12 8.86 40.09
C THR A 158 16.46 8.40 38.78
N PHE A 159 17.16 7.57 38.01
CA PHE A 159 16.65 7.01 36.76
C PHE A 159 15.31 6.27 36.91
N SER A 160 15.21 5.40 37.93
CA SER A 160 13.99 4.65 38.22
C SER A 160 12.86 5.54 38.73
N GLU A 161 13.17 6.51 39.59
CA GLU A 161 12.18 7.45 40.12
C GLU A 161 11.63 8.37 39.02
N LEU A 162 12.49 8.89 38.14
CA LEU A 162 12.06 9.73 37.02
C LEU A 162 11.07 8.97 36.14
N LYS A 163 11.38 7.71 35.80
CA LYS A 163 10.45 6.86 35.03
C LYS A 163 9.10 6.74 35.71
N ALA A 164 9.08 6.42 37.01
CA ALA A 164 7.86 6.28 37.79
C ALA A 164 7.05 7.59 37.83
N SER A 165 7.72 8.73 38.04
CA SER A 165 7.08 10.05 38.03
C SER A 165 6.50 10.40 36.67
N LEU A 166 7.18 10.13 35.55
CA LEU A 166 6.66 10.39 34.21
C LEU A 166 5.42 9.53 33.87
N ILE A 167 5.40 8.26 34.29
CA ILE A 167 4.22 7.40 34.19
C ILE A 167 3.05 8.00 34.98
N LEU A 168 3.33 8.50 36.19
CA LEU A 168 2.33 9.13 37.04
C LEU A 168 1.80 10.43 36.41
N GLU A 169 2.66 11.30 35.89
CA GLU A 169 2.26 12.54 35.22
C GLU A 169 1.38 12.27 33.98
N ARG A 170 1.76 11.29 33.15
CA ARG A 170 0.91 10.85 32.03
C ARG A 170 -0.45 10.35 32.50
N SER A 171 -0.50 9.65 33.64
CA SER A 171 -1.74 9.15 34.23
C SER A 171 -2.61 10.28 34.78
N LYS A 172 -2.00 11.30 35.42
CA LYS A 172 -2.69 12.51 35.88
C LYS A 172 -3.27 13.31 34.72
N LEU A 173 -2.53 13.47 33.62
CA LEU A 173 -3.05 14.12 32.42
C LEU A 173 -4.28 13.36 31.88
N THR A 174 -4.21 12.04 31.76
CA THR A 174 -5.34 11.22 31.33
C THR A 174 -6.54 11.34 32.28
N ALA A 175 -6.31 11.34 33.59
CA ALA A 175 -7.37 11.54 34.57
C ALA A 175 -8.03 12.92 34.41
N TRP A 176 -7.23 13.98 34.20
CA TRP A 176 -7.74 15.32 33.95
C TRP A 176 -8.56 15.44 32.67
N ILE A 177 -8.04 14.91 31.54
CA ILE A 177 -8.76 14.93 30.24
C ILE A 177 -10.16 14.31 30.36
N ASN A 178 -10.28 13.22 31.13
CA ASN A 178 -11.56 12.54 31.30
C ASN A 178 -12.47 13.16 32.37
N ASN A 179 -11.96 14.08 33.19
CA ASN A 179 -12.64 14.61 34.36
C ASN A 179 -12.36 16.12 34.53
N LEU A 180 -12.60 16.91 33.48
CA LEU A 180 -12.20 18.32 33.41
C LEU A 180 -12.69 19.18 34.59
N ASP A 181 -13.90 18.91 35.08
CA ASP A 181 -14.53 19.68 36.16
C ASP A 181 -14.19 19.19 37.57
N SER A 182 -13.77 17.93 37.71
CA SER A 182 -13.65 17.24 39.01
C SER A 182 -12.24 16.80 39.35
N TYR A 183 -11.32 16.82 38.38
CA TYR A 183 -9.92 16.45 38.59
C TYR A 183 -9.00 17.66 38.44
N THR A 184 -8.04 17.77 39.36
CA THR A 184 -7.08 18.88 39.35
C THR A 184 -6.15 18.78 38.14
N ARG A 185 -6.09 19.85 37.35
CA ARG A 185 -5.17 19.96 36.21
C ARG A 185 -3.72 19.78 36.68
N PRO A 186 -2.92 18.89 36.04
CA PRO A 186 -1.52 18.71 36.40
C PRO A 186 -0.67 19.92 35.99
N ILE A 187 0.53 20.01 36.56
CA ILE A 187 1.52 21.00 36.14
C ILE A 187 2.11 20.51 34.83
N PHE A 188 1.91 21.28 33.76
CA PHE A 188 2.39 20.89 32.44
C PHE A 188 3.90 21.05 32.30
N LEU A 189 4.51 20.06 31.65
CA LEU A 189 5.93 20.06 31.30
C LEU A 189 6.09 20.79 29.96
N PRO A 190 7.18 21.53 29.74
CA PRO A 190 7.39 22.36 28.56
C PRO A 190 7.86 21.54 27.36
N GLY A 191 7.10 20.52 26.94
CA GLY A 191 7.30 19.85 25.64
C GLY A 191 8.75 19.50 25.28
N LYS A 192 9.25 20.11 24.20
CA LYS A 192 10.58 19.88 23.61
C LYS A 192 11.71 20.22 24.58
N GLU A 193 11.57 21.31 25.32
CA GLU A 193 12.57 21.82 26.25
C GLU A 193 12.82 20.80 27.36
N PHE A 194 11.75 20.22 27.92
CA PHE A 194 11.89 19.16 28.92
C PHE A 194 12.59 17.91 28.37
N ILE A 195 12.27 17.51 27.15
CA ILE A 195 12.90 16.35 26.51
C ILE A 195 14.40 16.61 26.34
N LYS A 196 14.79 17.83 25.96
CA LYS A 196 16.20 18.22 25.87
C LYS A 196 16.91 18.17 27.23
N ASP A 197 16.28 18.68 28.30
CA ASP A 197 16.88 18.60 29.63
C ASP A 197 17.16 17.14 30.05
N VAL A 198 16.26 16.21 29.72
CA VAL A 198 16.48 14.77 29.96
C VAL A 198 17.63 14.24 29.09
N ILE A 199 17.67 14.58 27.80
CA ILE A 199 18.77 14.20 26.89
C ILE A 199 20.11 14.72 27.41
N ASP A 200 20.19 15.97 27.85
CA ASP A 200 21.41 16.60 28.34
C ASP A 200 21.96 15.86 29.58
N VAL A 201 21.09 15.45 30.51
CA VAL A 201 21.51 14.60 31.66
C VAL A 201 22.03 13.25 31.18
N LEU A 202 21.34 12.60 30.24
CA LEU A 202 21.77 11.31 29.70
C LEU A 202 23.14 11.43 28.98
N GLN A 203 23.30 12.38 28.07
CA GLN A 203 24.51 12.55 27.24
C GLN A 203 25.71 13.09 28.02
N SER A 204 25.49 13.85 29.10
CA SER A 204 26.57 14.32 29.98
C SER A 204 27.07 13.26 30.97
N THR A 205 26.26 12.22 31.24
CA THR A 205 26.59 11.18 32.22
C THR A 205 26.99 9.85 31.58
N LEU A 206 26.41 9.53 30.43
CA LEU A 206 26.60 8.27 29.72
C LEU A 206 27.46 8.50 28.47
N ASP A 207 28.76 8.24 28.57
CA ASP A 207 29.73 8.53 27.50
C ASP A 207 29.35 7.91 26.14
N TYR A 208 28.74 6.72 26.15
CA TYR A 208 28.31 6.04 24.94
C TYR A 208 27.14 6.72 24.21
N LEU A 209 26.47 7.71 24.84
CA LEU A 209 25.41 8.52 24.23
C LEU A 209 25.82 9.95 23.87
N LYS A 210 27.06 10.36 24.20
CA LYS A 210 27.51 11.75 24.12
C LYS A 210 27.25 12.40 22.76
N ASP A 211 27.51 11.66 21.68
CA ASP A 211 27.34 12.12 20.29
C ASP A 211 26.12 11.50 19.59
N SER A 212 25.21 10.89 20.37
CA SER A 212 24.06 10.20 19.80
C SER A 212 23.01 11.16 19.26
N VAL A 213 22.46 10.82 18.11
CA VAL A 213 21.25 11.42 17.55
C VAL A 213 20.03 10.67 18.10
N ILE A 214 19.11 11.42 18.70
CA ILE A 214 17.79 10.96 19.12
C ILE A 214 16.78 11.29 18.04
N ALA A 215 16.34 10.27 17.31
CA ALA A 215 15.39 10.41 16.22
C ALA A 215 14.00 9.92 16.65
N THR A 216 13.05 10.84 16.76
CA THR A 216 11.66 10.52 17.09
C THR A 216 10.90 10.16 15.82
N PHE A 217 10.16 9.06 15.82
CA PHE A 217 9.30 8.62 14.74
C PHE A 217 7.84 8.65 15.19
N ILE A 218 7.09 9.65 14.72
CA ILE A 218 5.66 9.80 15.00
C ILE A 218 4.87 9.10 13.89
N ASP A 219 4.21 8.00 14.23
CA ASP A 219 3.37 7.23 13.32
C ASP A 219 1.91 7.70 13.35
N GLU A 220 1.21 7.50 12.24
CA GLU A 220 -0.18 7.92 12.00
C GLU A 220 -0.42 9.43 12.22
N TYR A 221 0.47 10.27 11.69
CA TYR A 221 0.39 11.74 11.80
C TYR A 221 -0.99 12.31 11.48
N GLU A 222 -1.70 11.74 10.51
CA GLU A 222 -3.03 12.20 10.09
C GLU A 222 -4.10 12.09 11.19
N ASN A 223 -3.82 11.41 12.31
CA ASN A 223 -4.69 11.34 13.48
C ASN A 223 -4.60 12.58 14.39
N LEU A 224 -3.57 13.42 14.22
CA LEU A 224 -3.40 14.66 14.96
C LEU A 224 -4.46 15.69 14.52
N ILE A 225 -5.09 16.37 15.49
CA ILE A 225 -6.01 17.48 15.18
C ILE A 225 -5.23 18.74 14.77
N PRO A 226 -5.87 19.75 14.13
CA PRO A 226 -5.16 20.82 13.44
C PRO A 226 -4.13 21.60 14.28
N TYR A 227 -4.40 21.93 15.54
CA TYR A 227 -3.41 22.62 16.38
C TYR A 227 -2.22 21.71 16.76
N GLN A 228 -2.46 20.40 16.91
CA GLN A 228 -1.42 19.42 17.24
C GLN A 228 -0.49 19.22 16.04
N GLN A 229 -1.04 19.16 14.82
CA GLN A 229 -0.27 19.16 13.59
C GLN A 229 0.67 20.36 13.52
N LYS A 230 0.18 21.58 13.82
CA LYS A 230 1.03 22.78 13.86
C LYS A 230 2.19 22.69 14.85
N ILE A 231 1.97 22.09 16.02
CA ILE A 231 3.03 21.86 17.02
C ILE A 231 4.07 20.87 16.47
N ILE A 232 3.64 19.73 15.94
CA ILE A 232 4.56 18.73 15.35
C ILE A 232 5.32 19.33 14.15
N ASN A 233 4.66 20.16 13.34
CA ASN A 233 5.27 20.80 12.19
C ASN A 233 6.41 21.75 12.58
N GLU A 234 6.24 22.48 13.68
CA GLU A 234 7.31 23.31 14.24
C GLU A 234 8.47 22.47 14.79
N LEU A 235 8.18 21.31 15.38
CA LEU A 235 9.21 20.35 15.83
C LEU A 235 10.00 19.76 14.67
N ILE A 236 9.34 19.46 13.54
CA ILE A 236 9.96 19.05 12.28
C ILE A 236 10.88 20.17 11.78
N LYS A 237 10.35 21.39 11.64
CA LYS A 237 11.08 22.54 11.08
C LYS A 237 12.34 22.90 11.87
N HIS A 238 12.28 22.84 13.20
CA HIS A 238 13.39 23.17 14.09
C HIS A 238 14.07 21.92 14.69
N GLY A 239 13.87 20.75 14.07
CA GLY A 239 14.50 19.50 14.47
C GLY A 239 15.97 19.50 14.07
N GLN A 240 16.87 19.34 15.04
CA GLN A 240 18.30 19.27 14.80
C GLN A 240 18.98 18.44 15.90
N SER A 241 20.15 17.89 15.62
CA SER A 241 20.94 17.14 16.60
C SER A 241 21.06 17.92 17.92
N PRO A 242 20.84 17.26 19.08
CA PRO A 242 20.65 15.82 19.26
C PRO A 242 19.21 15.31 19.07
N LEU A 243 18.19 16.16 18.84
CA LEU A 243 16.78 15.73 18.80
C LEU A 243 16.08 16.07 17.47
N ILE A 244 15.77 15.04 16.69
CA ILE A 244 15.13 15.15 15.36
C ILE A 244 13.74 14.51 15.38
N PHE A 245 12.79 15.09 14.64
CA PHE A 245 11.40 14.62 14.56
C PHE A 245 11.06 14.15 13.15
N ASN A 246 10.72 12.89 13.02
CA ASN A 246 10.28 12.21 11.80
C ASN A 246 8.80 11.88 11.91
N VAL A 247 8.11 11.81 10.77
CA VAL A 247 6.69 11.44 10.73
C VAL A 247 6.43 10.39 9.67
N ALA A 248 5.52 9.47 9.95
CA ALA A 248 4.89 8.62 8.93
C ALA A 248 3.48 9.12 8.65
N ILE A 249 3.19 9.30 7.36
CA ILE A 249 1.94 9.89 6.88
C ILE A 249 1.32 9.02 5.78
N LYS A 250 -0.01 9.02 5.67
CA LYS A 250 -0.67 8.60 4.42
C LYS A 250 -0.42 9.62 3.30
N ARG A 251 -0.60 9.19 2.05
CA ARG A 251 -0.67 10.13 0.91
C ARG A 251 -1.74 11.19 1.20
N ASN A 252 -1.43 12.46 0.94
CA ASN A 252 -2.28 13.61 1.28
C ASN A 252 -2.69 13.71 2.77
N GLY A 253 -1.94 13.08 3.70
CA GLY A 253 -2.26 13.08 5.12
C GLY A 253 -1.90 14.37 5.87
N MET A 254 -0.99 15.18 5.32
CA MET A 254 -0.60 16.48 5.88
C MET A 254 -1.46 17.58 5.27
N THR A 255 -2.66 17.76 5.81
CA THR A 255 -3.64 18.74 5.29
C THR A 255 -3.29 20.18 5.68
N ASN A 256 -2.52 20.38 6.75
CA ASN A 256 -2.07 21.70 7.18
C ASN A 256 -0.54 21.71 7.39
N PRO A 257 0.24 22.26 6.44
CA PRO A 257 1.69 22.37 6.57
C PRO A 257 2.14 23.54 7.47
N GLY A 258 1.20 24.32 8.02
CA GLY A 258 1.50 25.47 8.88
C GLY A 258 2.15 25.08 10.20
N THR A 259 2.97 25.99 10.75
CA THR A 259 3.52 25.92 12.12
C THR A 259 2.63 26.71 13.09
N ARG A 260 3.01 26.85 14.37
CA ARG A 260 2.32 27.80 15.28
C ARG A 260 2.58 29.26 14.89
N GLY A 261 3.73 29.53 14.26
CA GLY A 261 4.08 30.84 13.72
C GLY A 261 3.44 31.10 12.35
N PRO A 262 3.80 32.23 11.70
CA PRO A 262 3.29 32.57 10.36
C PRO A 262 3.89 31.70 9.24
N GLU A 263 4.81 30.79 9.58
CA GLU A 263 5.55 29.98 8.64
C GLU A 263 4.88 28.62 8.40
N SER A 264 5.19 28.00 7.26
CA SER A 264 4.85 26.60 6.94
C SER A 264 6.12 25.77 6.73
N ILE A 265 6.00 24.45 6.80
CA ILE A 265 7.09 23.53 6.44
C ILE A 265 7.31 23.55 4.92
N GLN A 266 8.57 23.50 4.48
CA GLN A 266 8.95 23.40 3.08
C GLN A 266 9.75 22.12 2.78
N ASP A 267 9.39 21.41 1.70
CA ASP A 267 9.89 20.07 1.41
C ASP A 267 11.41 19.96 1.22
N ILE A 268 12.07 20.93 0.58
CA ILE A 268 13.53 20.84 0.30
C ILE A 268 14.34 21.53 1.40
N GLY A 269 13.76 22.56 2.03
CA GLY A 269 14.37 23.35 3.09
C GLY A 269 14.40 22.63 4.43
N ASP A 270 13.26 22.08 4.85
CA ASP A 270 13.02 21.67 6.23
C ASP A 270 12.98 20.14 6.42
N LEU A 271 12.51 19.38 5.42
CA LEU A 271 12.35 17.92 5.50
C LEU A 271 12.95 17.17 4.31
N ARG A 272 12.82 15.84 4.28
CA ARG A 272 12.97 15.02 3.08
C ARG A 272 11.81 14.02 3.02
N LEU A 273 11.06 14.08 1.93
CA LEU A 273 9.97 13.14 1.66
C LEU A 273 10.54 11.82 1.15
N ILE A 274 10.06 10.71 1.71
CA ILE A 274 10.40 9.34 1.33
C ILE A 274 9.08 8.62 1.04
N ASP A 275 8.76 8.46 -0.25
CA ASP A 275 7.61 7.66 -0.66
C ASP A 275 7.99 6.18 -0.72
N ILE A 276 7.50 5.39 0.24
CA ILE A 276 7.86 3.98 0.40
C ILE A 276 7.39 3.15 -0.79
N GLU A 277 6.20 3.44 -1.35
CA GLU A 277 5.66 2.66 -2.46
C GLU A 277 6.46 2.92 -3.73
N ASP A 278 6.89 4.17 -3.96
CA ASP A 278 7.69 4.53 -5.12
C ASP A 278 9.07 3.87 -5.06
N HIS A 279 9.73 3.88 -3.89
CA HIS A 279 11.00 3.19 -3.68
C HIS A 279 10.89 1.66 -3.85
N LEU A 280 9.79 1.04 -3.40
CA LEU A 280 9.56 -0.39 -3.57
C LEU A 280 9.21 -0.79 -5.01
N SER A 281 8.55 0.09 -5.77
CA SER A 281 7.88 -0.24 -7.03
C SER A 281 8.77 -0.98 -8.05
N SER A 282 10.04 -0.60 -8.15
CA SER A 282 10.98 -1.11 -9.16
C SER A 282 11.42 -2.56 -8.92
N ASN A 283 11.44 -3.00 -7.65
CA ASN A 283 11.93 -4.33 -7.24
C ASN A 283 10.93 -5.04 -6.32
N PHE A 284 9.64 -4.69 -6.42
CA PHE A 284 8.61 -5.24 -5.56
C PHE A 284 8.39 -6.74 -5.79
N ASP A 285 8.62 -7.24 -7.01
CA ASP A 285 8.57 -8.66 -7.33
C ASP A 285 9.58 -9.49 -6.51
N LEU A 286 10.83 -9.02 -6.44
CA LEU A 286 11.88 -9.65 -5.65
C LEU A 286 11.51 -9.61 -4.16
N PHE A 287 11.18 -8.42 -3.64
CA PHE A 287 10.83 -8.26 -2.22
C PHE A 287 9.57 -9.05 -1.82
N ALA A 288 8.56 -9.12 -2.69
CA ALA A 288 7.36 -9.92 -2.47
C ALA A 288 7.69 -11.42 -2.40
N ALA A 289 8.60 -11.91 -3.24
CA ALA A 289 9.05 -13.31 -3.18
C ALA A 289 9.88 -13.58 -1.91
N GLU A 290 10.74 -12.65 -1.49
CA GLU A 290 11.46 -12.74 -0.22
C GLU A 290 10.48 -12.83 0.96
N LEU A 291 9.47 -11.96 1.01
CA LEU A 291 8.43 -11.98 2.04
C LEU A 291 7.61 -13.26 2.04
N LEU A 292 7.27 -13.79 0.85
CA LEU A 292 6.57 -15.06 0.70
C LEU A 292 7.31 -16.18 1.44
N PHE A 293 8.56 -16.42 1.06
CA PHE A 293 9.32 -17.54 1.63
C PHE A 293 9.77 -17.27 3.07
N PHE A 294 10.02 -16.01 3.44
CA PHE A 294 10.34 -15.66 4.82
C PHE A 294 9.21 -16.05 5.78
N ARG A 295 7.96 -15.68 5.48
CA ARG A 295 6.79 -16.03 6.32
C ARG A 295 6.51 -17.54 6.33
N LEU A 296 6.76 -18.23 5.22
CA LEU A 296 6.71 -19.70 5.20
C LEU A 296 7.76 -20.31 6.12
N ALA A 297 9.01 -19.83 6.05
CA ALA A 297 10.09 -20.35 6.88
C ALA A 297 9.82 -20.14 8.38
N GLU A 298 9.19 -19.03 8.77
CA GLU A 298 8.77 -18.80 10.17
C GLU A 298 7.69 -19.79 10.65
N THR A 299 6.82 -20.24 9.74
CA THR A 299 5.68 -21.10 10.06
C THR A 299 6.01 -22.59 9.93
N ALA A 300 6.86 -22.93 8.96
CA ALA A 300 7.33 -24.27 8.62
C ALA A 300 8.87 -24.29 8.47
N PRO A 301 9.64 -24.14 9.58
CA PRO A 301 11.11 -24.10 9.55
C PRO A 301 11.75 -25.35 8.94
N GLU A 302 11.09 -26.50 9.01
CA GLU A 302 11.52 -27.75 8.39
C GLU A 302 11.64 -27.67 6.86
N LEU A 303 10.87 -26.77 6.23
CA LEU A 303 10.92 -26.54 4.78
C LEU A 303 11.96 -25.50 4.37
N LEU A 304 12.63 -24.83 5.31
CA LEU A 304 13.60 -23.77 4.98
C LEU A 304 14.70 -24.24 4.03
N SER A 305 15.16 -25.49 4.20
CA SER A 305 16.21 -26.09 3.34
C SER A 305 15.80 -26.25 1.87
N THR A 306 14.50 -26.19 1.56
CA THR A 306 13.97 -26.29 0.18
C THR A 306 13.65 -24.91 -0.40
N MET A 307 13.75 -23.84 0.39
CA MET A 307 13.44 -22.48 -0.04
C MET A 307 14.69 -21.77 -0.58
N PRO A 308 14.59 -20.99 -1.66
CA PRO A 308 15.72 -20.25 -2.22
C PRO A 308 15.96 -18.93 -1.46
N ILE A 309 16.01 -18.95 -0.13
CA ILE A 309 16.28 -17.78 0.71
C ILE A 309 17.27 -18.09 1.83
N SER A 310 17.97 -17.06 2.29
CA SER A 310 18.75 -17.09 3.53
C SER A 310 18.15 -16.09 4.51
N ILE A 311 17.62 -16.57 5.64
CA ILE A 311 17.03 -15.71 6.68
C ILE A 311 18.03 -14.67 7.17
N GLY A 312 19.30 -15.05 7.32
CA GLY A 312 20.37 -14.12 7.72
C GLY A 312 20.53 -12.97 6.73
N GLN A 313 20.59 -13.27 5.43
CA GLN A 313 20.74 -12.24 4.39
C GLN A 313 19.52 -11.31 4.30
N LEU A 314 18.31 -11.85 4.50
CA LEU A 314 17.08 -11.06 4.49
C LEU A 314 16.99 -10.07 5.67
N ARG A 315 17.71 -10.32 6.76
CA ARG A 315 17.72 -9.51 7.98
C ARG A 315 18.92 -8.57 8.09
N ASP A 316 19.89 -8.67 7.17
CA ASP A 316 21.12 -7.87 7.20
C ASP A 316 21.06 -6.69 6.21
N PRO A 317 21.12 -5.43 6.68
CA PRO A 317 21.25 -4.26 5.82
C PRO A 317 22.44 -4.28 4.85
N ALA A 318 23.56 -4.93 5.22
CA ALA A 318 24.74 -5.02 4.37
C ALA A 318 24.49 -5.90 3.12
N GLU A 319 23.59 -6.87 3.22
CA GLU A 319 23.28 -7.82 2.14
C GLU A 319 22.29 -7.26 1.10
N VAL A 320 21.69 -6.09 1.33
CA VAL A 320 20.73 -5.47 0.40
C VAL A 320 21.30 -5.31 -1.02
N VAL A 321 22.53 -4.79 -1.12
CA VAL A 321 23.19 -4.57 -2.43
C VAL A 321 23.51 -5.89 -3.12
N VAL A 322 23.85 -6.93 -2.36
CA VAL A 322 24.11 -8.26 -2.89
C VAL A 322 22.81 -8.86 -3.44
N ARG A 323 21.73 -8.85 -2.64
CA ARG A 323 20.41 -9.36 -3.05
C ARG A 323 19.87 -8.68 -4.30
N LEU A 324 20.06 -7.36 -4.42
CA LEU A 324 19.65 -6.58 -5.59
C LEU A 324 20.38 -6.96 -6.88
N ASN A 325 21.69 -7.22 -6.78
CA ASN A 325 22.56 -7.44 -7.95
C ASN A 325 22.74 -8.92 -8.30
N ASP A 326 22.34 -9.84 -7.43
CA ASP A 326 22.42 -11.28 -7.68
C ASP A 326 21.28 -11.75 -8.62
N VAL A 327 21.64 -11.88 -9.90
CA VAL A 327 20.73 -12.29 -10.97
C VAL A 327 20.25 -13.73 -10.81
N GLU A 328 21.12 -14.64 -10.34
CA GLU A 328 20.76 -16.05 -10.18
C GLU A 328 19.89 -16.26 -8.94
N TYR A 329 20.17 -15.55 -7.84
CA TYR A 329 19.27 -15.49 -6.68
C TYR A 329 17.87 -15.02 -7.09
N ARG A 330 17.77 -13.87 -7.75
CA ARG A 330 16.50 -13.32 -8.22
C ARG A 330 15.76 -14.32 -9.10
N LYS A 331 16.44 -14.92 -10.08
CA LYS A 331 15.85 -15.90 -11.00
C LYS A 331 15.36 -17.15 -10.27
N SER A 332 16.17 -17.71 -9.37
CA SER A 332 15.82 -18.90 -8.58
C SER A 332 14.60 -18.64 -7.69
N LEU A 333 14.60 -17.50 -6.98
CA LEU A 333 13.55 -17.09 -6.07
C LEU A 333 12.22 -16.83 -6.81
N LEU A 334 12.25 -16.10 -7.92
CA LEU A 334 11.06 -15.86 -8.75
C LEU A 334 10.54 -17.16 -9.39
N ASN A 335 11.42 -18.08 -9.82
CA ASN A 335 10.99 -19.38 -10.33
C ASN A 335 10.28 -20.21 -9.26
N ALA A 336 10.80 -20.23 -8.03
CA ALA A 336 10.15 -20.91 -6.92
C ALA A 336 8.79 -20.27 -6.60
N ALA A 337 8.69 -18.94 -6.57
CA ALA A 337 7.41 -18.25 -6.36
C ALA A 337 6.38 -18.59 -7.46
N ASN A 338 6.81 -18.67 -8.72
CA ASN A 338 5.98 -19.11 -9.85
C ASN A 338 5.61 -20.61 -9.79
N THR A 339 6.39 -21.44 -9.12
CA THR A 339 6.03 -22.84 -8.84
C THR A 339 4.94 -22.93 -7.79
N VAL A 340 5.00 -22.11 -6.74
CA VAL A 340 3.94 -22.03 -5.72
C VAL A 340 2.64 -21.46 -6.31
N PHE A 341 2.76 -20.41 -7.15
CA PHE A 341 1.64 -19.73 -7.80
C PHE A 341 1.74 -19.82 -9.33
N PRO A 342 1.45 -20.99 -9.91
CA PRO A 342 1.49 -21.17 -11.35
C PRO A 342 0.45 -20.28 -12.03
N ARG A 343 0.87 -19.69 -13.15
CA ARG A 343 0.02 -18.90 -14.05
C ARG A 343 -0.30 -19.71 -15.30
N LEU A 344 -1.53 -19.54 -15.80
CA LEU A 344 -1.89 -19.97 -17.14
C LEU A 344 -1.47 -18.92 -18.17
N ARG A 345 -0.72 -19.36 -19.19
CA ARG A 345 -0.36 -18.56 -20.36
C ARG A 345 -1.62 -18.20 -21.15
N GLU A 346 -1.53 -17.16 -21.98
CA GLU A 346 -2.69 -16.68 -22.74
C GLU A 346 -3.32 -17.75 -23.64
N ARG A 347 -2.50 -18.62 -24.25
CA ARG A 347 -2.97 -19.78 -25.03
C ARG A 347 -3.69 -20.81 -24.15
N GLU A 348 -3.17 -21.10 -22.96
CA GLU A 348 -3.78 -22.07 -22.02
C GLU A 348 -5.13 -21.54 -21.51
N LEU A 349 -5.22 -20.24 -21.20
CA LEU A 349 -6.50 -19.59 -20.87
C LEU A 349 -7.50 -19.71 -22.02
N ALA A 350 -7.07 -19.51 -23.27
CA ALA A 350 -7.93 -19.67 -24.43
C ALA A 350 -8.36 -21.14 -24.62
N GLN A 351 -7.49 -22.11 -24.32
CA GLN A 351 -7.82 -23.53 -24.33
C GLN A 351 -8.85 -23.89 -23.25
N GLU A 352 -8.73 -23.34 -22.04
CA GLU A 352 -9.74 -23.54 -20.98
C GLU A 352 -11.11 -23.00 -21.39
N VAL A 353 -11.15 -21.79 -21.98
CA VAL A 353 -12.38 -21.21 -22.54
C VAL A 353 -13.01 -22.13 -23.58
N MET A 354 -12.19 -22.73 -24.44
CA MET A 354 -12.62 -23.65 -25.49
C MET A 354 -13.06 -25.03 -24.97
N ALA A 355 -12.46 -25.51 -23.88
CA ALA A 355 -12.79 -26.78 -23.25
C ALA A 355 -14.08 -26.69 -22.42
N ASP A 356 -14.38 -25.52 -21.87
CA ASP A 356 -15.57 -25.31 -21.08
C ASP A 356 -16.82 -25.07 -21.96
N ALA A 357 -17.83 -25.94 -21.79
CA ALA A 357 -19.04 -25.91 -22.61
C ALA A 357 -19.81 -24.58 -22.51
N SER A 358 -19.86 -23.96 -21.33
CA SER A 358 -20.60 -22.71 -21.14
C SER A 358 -19.88 -21.54 -21.80
N LEU A 359 -18.58 -21.40 -21.60
CA LEU A 359 -17.80 -20.33 -22.24
C LEU A 359 -17.74 -20.49 -23.76
N ARG A 360 -17.57 -21.72 -24.24
CA ARG A 360 -17.57 -22.02 -25.68
C ARG A 360 -18.90 -21.67 -26.35
N GLU A 361 -20.03 -21.89 -25.67
CA GLU A 361 -21.33 -21.47 -26.20
C GLU A 361 -21.44 -19.94 -26.23
N HIS A 362 -21.00 -19.22 -25.20
CA HIS A 362 -20.97 -17.75 -25.23
C HIS A 362 -20.07 -17.20 -26.35
N LEU A 363 -18.91 -17.82 -26.60
CA LEU A 363 -18.07 -17.50 -27.75
C LEU A 363 -18.82 -17.73 -29.07
N SER A 364 -19.48 -18.88 -29.20
CA SER A 364 -20.27 -19.21 -30.40
C SER A 364 -21.42 -18.23 -30.62
N GLN A 365 -22.06 -17.75 -29.55
CA GLN A 365 -23.09 -16.72 -29.60
C GLN A 365 -22.54 -15.37 -30.05
N ASN A 366 -21.39 -14.94 -29.52
CA ASN A 366 -20.71 -13.71 -29.97
C ASN A 366 -20.40 -13.77 -31.48
N ILE A 367 -19.90 -14.92 -31.98
CA ILE A 367 -19.62 -15.13 -33.40
C ILE A 367 -20.91 -15.07 -34.23
N ARG A 368 -21.97 -15.79 -33.83
CA ARG A 368 -23.29 -15.76 -34.51
C ARG A 368 -23.87 -14.34 -34.55
N GLN A 369 -23.75 -13.60 -33.46
CA GLN A 369 -24.21 -12.20 -33.39
C GLN A 369 -23.50 -11.33 -34.44
N GLY A 370 -22.19 -11.43 -34.55
CA GLY A 370 -21.41 -10.70 -35.55
C GLY A 370 -21.82 -11.10 -36.98
N LEU A 371 -21.89 -12.39 -37.28
CA LEU A 371 -22.29 -12.89 -38.60
C LEU A 371 -23.70 -12.42 -39.00
N ASN A 372 -24.65 -12.45 -38.08
CA ASN A 372 -26.01 -11.96 -38.29
C ASN A 372 -26.04 -10.45 -38.58
N ALA A 373 -25.22 -9.66 -37.89
CA ALA A 373 -25.11 -8.22 -38.14
C ALA A 373 -24.59 -7.91 -39.55
N TRP A 374 -23.74 -8.78 -40.09
CA TRP A 374 -23.23 -8.72 -41.47
C TRP A 374 -24.12 -9.42 -42.51
N LYS A 375 -25.20 -10.09 -42.10
CA LYS A 375 -26.02 -10.97 -42.95
C LYS A 375 -25.20 -12.03 -43.70
N SER A 376 -24.13 -12.53 -43.08
CA SER A 376 -23.26 -13.56 -43.67
C SER A 376 -23.89 -14.94 -43.56
N ALA A 377 -23.73 -15.77 -44.59
CA ALA A 377 -24.15 -17.16 -44.61
C ALA A 377 -23.10 -18.13 -44.03
N LEU A 378 -21.93 -17.63 -43.63
CA LEU A 378 -20.86 -18.47 -43.07
C LEU A 378 -21.29 -19.09 -41.73
N PRO A 379 -20.95 -20.37 -41.46
CA PRO A 379 -21.27 -20.99 -40.18
C PRO A 379 -20.32 -20.49 -39.09
N ALA A 380 -20.83 -20.30 -37.86
CA ALA A 380 -20.00 -19.88 -36.71
C ALA A 380 -18.81 -20.82 -36.44
N ALA A 381 -18.97 -22.12 -36.73
CA ALA A 381 -17.91 -23.12 -36.59
C ALA A 381 -16.68 -22.84 -37.48
N ALA A 382 -16.83 -22.08 -38.58
CA ALA A 382 -15.70 -21.72 -39.44
C ALA A 382 -14.69 -20.79 -38.75
N PHE A 383 -15.10 -20.10 -37.67
CA PHE A 383 -14.27 -19.19 -36.90
C PHE A 383 -13.74 -19.81 -35.60
N ILE A 384 -13.93 -21.13 -35.44
CA ILE A 384 -13.54 -21.87 -34.23
C ILE A 384 -12.55 -22.97 -34.61
N SER A 385 -11.31 -22.83 -34.16
CA SER A 385 -10.22 -23.78 -34.35
C SER A 385 -9.62 -24.19 -33.02
N ALA A 386 -9.54 -25.50 -32.77
CA ALA A 386 -8.88 -26.06 -31.59
C ALA A 386 -7.36 -25.84 -31.62
N ASP A 387 -6.78 -25.74 -32.82
CA ASP A 387 -5.34 -25.55 -33.03
C ASP A 387 -4.91 -24.09 -32.80
N ALA A 388 -5.85 -23.15 -32.93
CA ALA A 388 -5.67 -21.72 -32.73
C ALA A 388 -6.79 -21.12 -31.82
N PRO A 389 -6.80 -21.48 -30.52
CA PRO A 389 -7.85 -21.05 -29.60
C PRO A 389 -7.83 -19.53 -29.37
N GLU A 390 -6.66 -18.91 -29.28
CA GLU A 390 -6.52 -17.45 -29.15
C GLU A 390 -7.16 -16.68 -30.31
N VAL A 391 -6.98 -17.17 -31.54
CA VAL A 391 -7.56 -16.61 -32.76
C VAL A 391 -9.07 -16.79 -32.77
N SER A 392 -9.55 -17.95 -32.32
CA SER A 392 -10.99 -18.25 -32.23
C SER A 392 -11.71 -17.27 -31.29
N LEU A 393 -11.12 -17.03 -30.12
CA LEU A 393 -11.65 -16.07 -29.14
C LEU A 393 -11.68 -14.66 -29.73
N VAL A 394 -10.54 -14.19 -30.26
CA VAL A 394 -10.42 -12.83 -30.82
C VAL A 394 -11.36 -12.63 -32.02
N SER A 395 -11.58 -13.67 -32.84
CA SER A 395 -12.53 -13.63 -33.96
C SER A 395 -13.94 -13.28 -33.51
N GLY A 396 -14.38 -13.78 -32.36
CA GLY A 396 -15.67 -13.42 -31.75
C GLY A 396 -15.82 -11.92 -31.51
N ALA A 397 -14.74 -11.23 -31.12
CA ALA A 397 -14.75 -9.77 -30.97
C ALA A 397 -14.65 -9.03 -32.31
N ILE A 398 -13.74 -9.45 -33.19
CA ILE A 398 -13.51 -8.77 -34.48
C ILE A 398 -14.76 -8.79 -35.37
N LEU A 399 -15.52 -9.91 -35.41
CA LEU A 399 -16.77 -9.99 -36.18
C LEU A 399 -17.83 -8.98 -35.74
N ASN A 400 -17.78 -8.54 -34.48
CA ASN A 400 -18.69 -7.56 -33.93
C ASN A 400 -18.20 -6.11 -34.17
N ARG A 401 -17.14 -5.92 -34.96
CA ARG A 401 -16.66 -4.62 -35.46
C ARG A 401 -17.16 -4.40 -36.88
N LYS A 402 -17.37 -3.14 -37.24
CA LYS A 402 -17.78 -2.75 -38.61
C LYS A 402 -16.63 -2.65 -39.61
N SER A 403 -15.38 -2.87 -39.15
CA SER A 403 -14.16 -2.58 -39.93
C SER A 403 -13.57 -3.79 -40.65
N VAL A 404 -14.03 -5.02 -40.38
CA VAL A 404 -13.52 -6.24 -40.99
C VAL A 404 -14.72 -7.12 -41.32
N THR A 405 -14.84 -7.52 -42.59
CA THR A 405 -15.94 -8.39 -43.03
C THR A 405 -15.71 -9.85 -42.59
N PRO A 406 -16.75 -10.68 -42.48
CA PRO A 406 -16.60 -12.09 -42.13
C PRO A 406 -15.67 -12.87 -43.07
N ASP A 407 -15.75 -12.64 -44.38
CA ASP A 407 -14.90 -13.30 -45.38
C ASP A 407 -13.43 -12.90 -45.25
N GLU A 408 -13.15 -11.61 -45.04
CA GLU A 408 -11.80 -11.12 -44.75
C GLU A 408 -11.24 -11.76 -43.47
N LEU A 409 -12.03 -11.80 -42.40
CA LEU A 409 -11.58 -12.39 -41.14
C LEU A 409 -11.31 -13.90 -41.28
N LEU A 410 -12.16 -14.62 -42.01
CA LEU A 410 -11.96 -16.03 -42.25
C LEU A 410 -10.66 -16.29 -43.02
N LYS A 411 -10.35 -15.43 -44.01
CA LYS A 411 -9.06 -15.46 -44.73
C LYS A 411 -7.88 -15.19 -43.80
N GLU A 412 -7.98 -14.21 -42.91
CA GLU A 412 -6.94 -13.93 -41.91
C GLU A 412 -6.72 -15.10 -40.94
N LEU A 413 -7.78 -15.80 -40.54
CA LEU A 413 -7.71 -17.01 -39.70
C LEU A 413 -7.01 -18.15 -40.45
N GLN A 414 -7.37 -18.39 -41.72
CA GLN A 414 -6.71 -19.38 -42.56
C GLN A 414 -5.22 -19.07 -42.72
N ASN A 415 -4.87 -17.80 -42.99
CA ASN A 415 -3.48 -17.36 -43.06
C ASN A 415 -2.73 -17.66 -41.76
N TYR A 416 -3.33 -17.40 -40.59
CA TYR A 416 -2.71 -17.74 -39.30
C TYR A 416 -2.45 -19.24 -39.16
N CYS A 417 -3.46 -20.09 -39.46
CA CYS A 417 -3.32 -21.54 -39.39
C CYS A 417 -2.24 -22.07 -40.36
N GLU A 418 -2.10 -21.46 -41.53
CA GLU A 418 -1.10 -21.78 -42.54
C GLU A 418 0.27 -21.13 -42.29
N ARG A 419 0.44 -20.41 -41.17
CA ARG A 419 1.66 -19.65 -40.82
C ARG A 419 2.07 -18.61 -41.87
N LYS A 420 1.08 -18.02 -42.54
CA LYS A 420 1.23 -16.89 -43.46
C LYS A 420 1.02 -15.57 -42.72
N THR A 421 1.48 -14.47 -43.32
CA THR A 421 1.24 -13.12 -42.81
C THR A 421 -0.25 -12.86 -42.62
N ASN A 422 -0.59 -12.39 -41.42
CA ASN A 422 -1.97 -12.20 -40.99
C ASN A 422 -2.09 -10.97 -40.05
N ARG A 423 -3.30 -10.46 -39.88
CA ARG A 423 -3.60 -9.30 -39.01
C ARG A 423 -3.67 -9.65 -37.53
N PHE A 424 -3.79 -10.93 -37.16
CA PHE A 424 -3.75 -11.34 -35.76
C PHE A 424 -2.40 -11.01 -35.11
N GLU A 425 -1.32 -11.17 -35.87
CA GLU A 425 0.05 -10.82 -35.48
C GLU A 425 0.43 -9.41 -35.92
N SER A 426 0.32 -9.08 -37.22
CA SER A 426 0.82 -7.80 -37.77
C SER A 426 0.06 -6.56 -37.28
N ALA A 427 -1.26 -6.68 -37.02
CA ALA A 427 -2.07 -5.63 -36.41
C ALA A 427 -2.29 -5.88 -34.91
N GLU A 428 -1.54 -6.81 -34.33
CA GLU A 428 -1.54 -7.16 -32.91
C GLU A 428 -2.94 -7.46 -32.33
N TRP A 429 -3.86 -8.06 -33.11
CA TRP A 429 -5.22 -8.33 -32.61
C TRP A 429 -5.23 -9.27 -31.40
N ILE A 430 -4.32 -10.25 -31.34
CA ILE A 430 -4.22 -11.14 -30.18
C ILE A 430 -3.79 -10.34 -28.95
N LYS A 431 -2.63 -9.68 -29.02
CA LYS A 431 -2.03 -8.91 -27.93
C LYS A 431 -2.97 -7.83 -27.37
N ASN A 432 -3.74 -7.19 -28.24
CA ASN A 432 -4.63 -6.08 -27.85
C ASN A 432 -5.98 -6.54 -27.30
N ASN A 433 -6.51 -7.70 -27.72
CA ASN A 433 -7.91 -8.04 -27.45
C ASN A 433 -8.10 -9.33 -26.65
N LEU A 434 -7.15 -10.27 -26.66
CA LEU A 434 -7.36 -11.62 -26.13
C LEU A 434 -7.78 -11.61 -24.66
N VAL A 435 -7.06 -10.89 -23.80
CA VAL A 435 -7.41 -10.78 -22.37
C VAL A 435 -8.76 -10.11 -22.17
N GLY A 436 -9.06 -9.06 -22.95
CA GLY A 436 -10.37 -8.41 -22.93
C GLY A 436 -11.49 -9.39 -23.29
N VAL A 437 -11.29 -10.22 -24.31
CA VAL A 437 -12.26 -11.27 -24.69
C VAL A 437 -12.40 -12.33 -23.60
N ILE A 438 -11.30 -12.79 -23.02
CA ILE A 438 -11.34 -13.77 -21.92
C ILE A 438 -12.17 -13.22 -20.76
N LEU A 439 -11.86 -12.02 -20.28
CA LEU A 439 -12.62 -11.37 -19.20
C LEU A 439 -14.08 -11.13 -19.58
N GLN A 440 -14.35 -10.74 -20.83
CA GLN A 440 -15.71 -10.55 -21.35
C GLN A 440 -16.52 -11.85 -21.27
N LEU A 441 -15.95 -12.97 -21.68
CA LEU A 441 -16.59 -14.28 -21.63
C LEU A 441 -16.81 -14.74 -20.19
N TYR A 442 -15.80 -14.60 -19.33
CA TYR A 442 -15.93 -14.91 -17.91
C TYR A 442 -16.97 -14.02 -17.21
N SER A 443 -17.16 -12.77 -17.64
CA SER A 443 -18.19 -11.87 -17.08
C SER A 443 -19.64 -12.33 -17.30
N LYS A 444 -19.85 -13.29 -18.21
CA LYS A 444 -21.15 -13.93 -18.50
C LYS A 444 -21.43 -15.13 -17.60
N VAL A 445 -20.42 -15.64 -16.91
CA VAL A 445 -20.52 -16.78 -16.00
C VAL A 445 -20.18 -16.33 -14.58
N ASN A 446 -20.88 -16.86 -13.58
CA ASN A 446 -20.66 -16.43 -12.19
C ASN A 446 -19.48 -17.17 -11.53
N ARG A 447 -18.29 -17.15 -12.17
CA ARG A 447 -17.06 -17.76 -11.65
C ARG A 447 -15.84 -16.86 -11.82
N PRO A 448 -14.82 -16.97 -10.95
CA PRO A 448 -13.56 -16.25 -11.14
C PRO A 448 -12.86 -16.64 -12.44
N CYS A 449 -12.12 -15.69 -13.00
CA CYS A 449 -11.30 -15.91 -14.19
C CYS A 449 -9.87 -16.32 -13.78
N PRO A 450 -9.33 -17.45 -14.27
CA PRO A 450 -7.94 -17.85 -14.03
C PRO A 450 -6.88 -16.84 -14.51
N PHE A 451 -7.27 -15.82 -15.28
CA PHE A 451 -6.42 -14.66 -15.59
C PHE A 451 -5.85 -13.94 -14.35
N PHE A 452 -6.54 -14.03 -13.21
CA PHE A 452 -6.10 -13.45 -11.94
C PHE A 452 -5.07 -14.32 -11.18
N ALA A 453 -4.74 -15.51 -11.69
CA ALA A 453 -3.73 -16.38 -11.11
C ALA A 453 -2.31 -16.02 -11.59
N GLY A 454 -1.33 -16.36 -10.77
CA GLY A 454 0.09 -16.11 -11.00
C GLY A 454 0.71 -15.22 -9.93
N PHE A 455 1.95 -15.53 -9.55
CA PHE A 455 2.73 -14.67 -8.67
C PHE A 455 2.87 -13.24 -9.24
N ASP A 456 3.15 -13.12 -10.53
CA ASP A 456 3.22 -11.87 -11.27
C ASP A 456 1.90 -11.07 -11.25
N ALA A 457 0.76 -11.76 -11.33
CA ALA A 457 -0.55 -11.13 -11.18
C ALA A 457 -0.73 -10.56 -9.75
N PHE A 458 -0.28 -11.29 -8.71
CA PHE A 458 -0.38 -10.83 -7.33
C PHE A 458 0.50 -9.61 -7.07
N VAL A 459 1.72 -9.62 -7.60
CA VAL A 459 2.66 -8.47 -7.55
C VAL A 459 2.02 -7.23 -8.19
N LEU A 460 1.45 -7.37 -9.39
CA LEU A 460 0.81 -6.28 -10.12
C LEU A 460 -0.45 -5.75 -9.41
N MET A 461 -1.29 -6.66 -8.88
CA MET A 461 -2.50 -6.27 -8.16
C MET A 461 -2.21 -5.57 -6.83
N SER A 462 -1.11 -5.95 -6.17
CA SER A 462 -0.68 -5.36 -4.90
C SER A 462 -0.05 -3.98 -5.08
N ARG A 463 0.56 -3.72 -6.25
CA ARG A 463 1.16 -2.43 -6.63
C ARG A 463 2.05 -1.83 -5.53
N GLY A 464 2.99 -2.61 -5.01
CA GLY A 464 3.91 -2.17 -3.94
C GLY A 464 3.33 -2.18 -2.52
N ASN A 465 2.04 -2.48 -2.36
CA ASN A 465 1.40 -2.56 -1.05
C ASN A 465 1.56 -3.96 -0.45
N VAL A 466 2.41 -4.05 0.59
CA VAL A 466 2.72 -5.32 1.28
C VAL A 466 1.46 -5.96 1.87
N ARG A 467 0.54 -5.19 2.45
CA ARG A 467 -0.71 -5.75 3.01
C ARG A 467 -1.60 -6.37 1.94
N HIS A 468 -1.73 -5.74 0.77
CA HIS A 468 -2.48 -6.33 -0.34
C HIS A 468 -1.88 -7.66 -0.76
N PHE A 469 -0.54 -7.72 -0.86
CA PHE A 469 0.18 -8.93 -1.22
C PHE A 469 -0.03 -10.04 -0.18
N LEU A 470 0.19 -9.75 1.11
CA LEU A 470 -0.01 -10.72 2.19
C LEU A 470 -1.44 -11.24 2.28
N GLU A 471 -2.45 -10.41 2.00
CA GLU A 471 -3.85 -10.86 1.97
C GLU A 471 -4.13 -11.80 0.78
N LEU A 472 -3.57 -11.52 -0.40
CA LEU A 472 -3.66 -12.43 -1.54
C LEU A 472 -3.01 -13.79 -1.24
N LEU A 473 -1.87 -13.78 -0.54
CA LEU A 473 -1.22 -14.99 -0.07
C LEU A 473 -2.09 -15.72 0.96
N HIS A 474 -2.62 -15.01 1.96
CA HIS A 474 -3.47 -15.58 3.00
C HIS A 474 -4.69 -16.29 2.39
N GLN A 475 -5.46 -15.61 1.55
CA GLN A 475 -6.64 -16.18 0.90
C GLN A 475 -6.28 -17.39 0.04
N SER A 476 -5.12 -17.37 -0.62
CA SER A 476 -4.68 -18.50 -1.45
C SER A 476 -4.30 -19.71 -0.59
N PHE A 477 -3.52 -19.49 0.47
CA PHE A 477 -3.08 -20.56 1.37
C PHE A 477 -4.22 -21.15 2.21
N LEU A 478 -5.29 -20.40 2.52
CA LEU A 478 -6.51 -20.96 3.10
C LEU A 478 -7.13 -22.06 2.23
N ARG A 479 -6.90 -22.03 0.91
CA ARG A 479 -7.38 -23.00 -0.08
C ARG A 479 -6.35 -24.09 -0.40
N ALA A 480 -5.14 -23.99 0.16
CA ALA A 480 -4.10 -25.00 -0.03
C ALA A 480 -4.52 -26.35 0.55
N LYS A 481 -4.28 -27.42 -0.20
CA LYS A 481 -4.32 -28.78 0.34
C LYS A 481 -2.97 -29.06 0.98
N ALA A 482 -2.93 -29.07 2.31
CA ALA A 482 -1.70 -29.29 3.05
C ALA A 482 -1.25 -30.76 2.91
N ASN A 483 -0.11 -30.96 2.24
CA ASN A 483 0.67 -32.18 2.33
C ASN A 483 1.91 -31.82 3.15
N GLY A 484 2.00 -32.27 4.41
CA GLY A 484 2.94 -31.77 5.43
C GLY A 484 4.45 -31.97 5.17
N SER A 485 4.86 -32.19 3.94
CA SER A 485 6.26 -32.42 3.53
C SER A 485 6.73 -31.51 2.39
N GLU A 486 5.83 -30.73 1.77
CA GLU A 486 6.16 -29.88 0.62
C GLU A 486 5.41 -28.54 0.69
N ILE A 487 5.97 -27.51 0.06
CA ILE A 487 5.27 -26.25 -0.13
C ILE A 487 4.11 -26.51 -1.13
N PRO A 488 2.87 -26.17 -0.79
CA PRO A 488 1.74 -26.46 -1.66
C PRO A 488 1.84 -25.67 -2.96
N VAL A 489 1.50 -26.33 -4.08
CA VAL A 489 1.24 -25.66 -5.36
C VAL A 489 -0.23 -25.27 -5.41
N LEU A 490 -0.51 -23.99 -5.65
CA LEU A 490 -1.87 -23.45 -5.65
C LEU A 490 -2.41 -23.47 -7.08
N SER A 491 -3.52 -24.16 -7.33
CA SER A 491 -4.09 -24.23 -8.68
C SER A 491 -4.58 -22.85 -9.16
N ALA A 492 -4.51 -22.58 -10.46
CA ALA A 492 -4.98 -21.29 -11.00
C ALA A 492 -6.46 -20.97 -10.66
N PRO A 493 -7.40 -21.95 -10.66
CA PRO A 493 -8.76 -21.72 -10.17
C PRO A 493 -8.83 -21.32 -8.68
N ASP A 494 -8.06 -21.98 -7.80
CA ASP A 494 -8.04 -21.66 -6.36
C ASP A 494 -7.46 -20.26 -6.11
N GLN A 495 -6.40 -19.90 -6.85
CA GLN A 495 -5.82 -18.55 -6.82
C GLN A 495 -6.84 -17.50 -7.28
N ALA A 496 -7.56 -17.73 -8.38
CA ALA A 496 -8.56 -16.77 -8.86
C ALA A 496 -9.73 -16.58 -7.87
N GLU A 497 -10.13 -17.65 -7.18
CA GLU A 497 -11.13 -17.58 -6.10
C GLU A 497 -10.58 -16.82 -4.87
N ALA A 498 -9.32 -17.02 -4.52
CA ALA A 498 -8.64 -16.28 -3.47
C ALA A 498 -8.57 -14.78 -3.77
N VAL A 499 -8.20 -14.41 -5.00
CA VAL A 499 -8.18 -13.01 -5.46
C VAL A 499 -9.56 -12.39 -5.33
N ARG A 500 -10.63 -13.08 -5.78
CA ARG A 500 -12.00 -12.59 -5.64
C ARG A 500 -12.39 -12.34 -4.18
N ALA A 501 -12.01 -13.24 -3.27
CA ALA A 501 -12.26 -13.10 -1.85
C ALA A 501 -11.52 -11.90 -1.25
N ALA A 502 -10.21 -11.78 -1.51
CA ALA A 502 -9.40 -10.64 -1.08
C ALA A 502 -9.94 -9.31 -1.62
N SER A 503 -10.25 -9.24 -2.92
CA SER A 503 -10.85 -8.04 -3.53
C SER A 503 -12.16 -7.63 -2.85
N SER A 504 -13.00 -8.61 -2.50
CA SER A 504 -14.27 -8.35 -1.81
C SER A 504 -14.05 -7.84 -0.39
N GLU A 505 -13.06 -8.36 0.34
CA GLU A 505 -12.73 -7.90 1.69
C GLU A 505 -12.21 -6.45 1.67
N PHE A 506 -11.26 -6.14 0.77
CA PHE A 506 -10.75 -4.78 0.63
C PHE A 506 -11.86 -3.80 0.22
N LEU A 507 -12.74 -4.19 -0.72
CA LEU A 507 -13.86 -3.36 -1.13
C LEU A 507 -14.78 -3.05 0.06
N ASN A 508 -15.18 -4.06 0.84
CA ASN A 508 -16.01 -3.87 2.02
C ASN A 508 -15.34 -2.95 3.06
N GLY A 509 -14.02 -3.09 3.22
CA GLY A 509 -13.20 -2.26 4.11
C GLY A 509 -13.18 -0.78 3.74
N VAL A 510 -13.44 -0.40 2.48
CA VAL A 510 -13.50 1.01 2.05
C VAL A 510 -14.52 1.81 2.86
N ARG A 511 -15.63 1.19 3.29
CA ARG A 511 -16.67 1.86 4.10
C ARG A 511 -16.16 2.44 5.41
N SER A 512 -15.09 1.84 5.96
CA SER A 512 -14.45 2.26 7.21
C SER A 512 -13.32 3.28 6.99
N SER A 513 -13.20 3.85 5.79
CA SER A 513 -12.14 4.80 5.42
C SER A 513 -12.53 6.24 5.77
N GLY A 514 -12.25 6.63 7.01
CA GLY A 514 -12.50 8.00 7.48
C GLY A 514 -13.96 8.46 7.37
N ILE A 515 -14.17 9.77 7.41
CA ILE A 515 -15.50 10.40 7.39
C ILE A 515 -16.24 10.24 6.05
N HIS A 516 -15.54 9.88 4.99
CA HIS A 516 -16.08 9.74 3.63
C HIS A 516 -16.15 8.30 3.15
N GLY A 517 -15.87 7.31 4.01
CA GLY A 517 -15.76 5.91 3.61
C GLY A 517 -16.96 5.37 2.83
N ASN A 518 -18.19 5.72 3.20
CA ASN A 518 -19.40 5.32 2.45
C ASN A 518 -19.45 5.93 1.04
N ARG A 519 -19.03 7.20 0.88
CA ARG A 519 -18.95 7.86 -0.43
C ARG A 519 -17.86 7.24 -1.29
N LEU A 520 -16.68 7.01 -0.71
CA LEU A 520 -15.56 6.34 -1.39
C LEU A 520 -15.91 4.93 -1.84
N HIS A 521 -16.63 4.18 -1.01
CA HIS A 521 -17.14 2.85 -1.37
C HIS A 521 -18.15 2.93 -2.53
N GLY A 522 -19.08 3.90 -2.49
CA GLY A 522 -20.02 4.15 -3.59
C GLY A 522 -19.31 4.53 -4.90
N LEU A 523 -18.28 5.37 -4.83
CA LEU A 523 -17.42 5.71 -5.96
C LEU A 523 -16.72 4.46 -6.51
N THR A 524 -16.14 3.63 -5.65
CA THR A 524 -15.45 2.38 -6.02
C THR A 524 -16.38 1.45 -6.79
N LEU A 525 -17.61 1.25 -6.29
CA LEU A 525 -18.64 0.45 -6.97
C LEU A 525 -19.03 1.05 -8.33
N SER A 526 -19.20 2.36 -8.39
CA SER A 526 -19.62 3.05 -9.62
C SER A 526 -18.55 2.98 -10.70
N LEU A 527 -17.29 3.25 -10.35
CA LEU A 527 -16.14 3.13 -11.27
C LEU A 527 -15.95 1.68 -11.73
N GLY A 528 -15.99 0.73 -10.80
CA GLY A 528 -15.92 -0.69 -11.12
C GLY A 528 -17.06 -1.15 -12.04
N ALA A 529 -18.28 -0.64 -11.84
CA ALA A 529 -19.42 -0.91 -12.73
C ALA A 529 -19.21 -0.31 -14.14
N ILE A 530 -18.73 0.93 -14.24
CA ILE A 530 -18.39 1.56 -15.53
C ILE A 530 -17.38 0.70 -16.29
N PHE A 531 -16.27 0.33 -15.65
CA PHE A 531 -15.22 -0.47 -16.27
C PHE A 531 -15.69 -1.88 -16.62
N LYS A 532 -16.51 -2.50 -15.76
CA LYS A 532 -17.12 -3.81 -16.03
C LYS A 532 -18.06 -3.77 -17.22
N GLU A 533 -18.86 -2.71 -17.38
CA GLU A 533 -19.75 -2.56 -18.55
C GLU A 533 -18.96 -2.32 -19.84
N LYS A 534 -17.87 -1.54 -19.79
CA LYS A 534 -16.91 -1.44 -20.91
C LYS A 534 -16.28 -2.81 -21.23
N GLN A 535 -15.89 -3.58 -20.21
CA GLN A 535 -15.33 -4.92 -20.37
C GLN A 535 -16.33 -5.93 -20.96
N ARG A 536 -17.64 -5.72 -20.78
CA ARG A 536 -18.70 -6.59 -21.30
C ARG A 536 -18.98 -6.42 -22.79
N HIS A 537 -18.48 -5.36 -23.41
CA HIS A 537 -18.76 -5.03 -24.81
C HIS A 537 -18.22 -6.12 -25.76
N VAL A 538 -19.08 -6.76 -26.54
CA VAL A 538 -18.70 -7.93 -27.35
C VAL A 538 -17.58 -7.62 -28.36
N ALA A 539 -17.62 -6.43 -28.98
CA ALA A 539 -16.65 -6.04 -30.00
C ALA A 539 -15.21 -5.86 -29.47
N GLN A 540 -15.05 -5.68 -28.15
CA GLN A 540 -13.78 -5.34 -27.48
C GLN A 540 -12.93 -4.37 -28.32
N SER A 541 -13.55 -3.34 -28.89
CA SER A 541 -12.89 -2.47 -29.90
C SER A 541 -11.70 -1.68 -29.33
N GLU A 542 -11.64 -1.61 -28.01
CA GLU A 542 -10.63 -0.94 -27.23
C GLU A 542 -9.97 -1.96 -26.30
N THR A 543 -8.68 -1.77 -26.02
CA THR A 543 -7.99 -2.53 -24.96
C THR A 543 -8.67 -2.27 -23.62
N GLU A 544 -8.30 -3.03 -22.59
CA GLU A 544 -8.98 -2.96 -21.30
C GLU A 544 -9.00 -1.54 -20.72
N ILE A 545 -10.13 -1.14 -20.12
CA ILE A 545 -10.34 0.20 -19.57
C ILE A 545 -10.48 0.09 -18.06
N ASN A 546 -9.62 0.79 -17.31
CA ASN A 546 -9.55 0.67 -15.84
C ASN A 546 -9.07 1.92 -15.09
N HIS A 547 -8.95 3.04 -15.79
CA HIS A 547 -8.60 4.32 -15.20
C HIS A 547 -9.28 5.45 -15.96
N PHE A 548 -9.25 6.65 -15.38
CA PHE A 548 -9.89 7.81 -15.95
C PHE A 548 -9.05 9.08 -15.73
N SER A 549 -9.35 10.10 -16.51
CA SER A 549 -8.89 11.48 -16.32
C SER A 549 -10.08 12.42 -16.29
N ILE A 550 -9.86 13.63 -15.78
CA ILE A 550 -10.93 14.63 -15.62
C ILE A 550 -10.85 15.61 -16.80
N SER A 551 -11.83 15.52 -17.71
CA SER A 551 -11.79 16.25 -18.99
C SER A 551 -12.26 17.70 -18.90
N GLU A 552 -13.31 17.95 -18.12
CA GLU A 552 -14.03 19.23 -18.10
C GLU A 552 -14.77 19.47 -16.78
N GLY A 553 -15.12 20.73 -16.54
CA GLY A 553 -15.79 21.21 -15.32
C GLY A 553 -14.82 21.60 -14.20
N ASP A 554 -15.31 22.38 -13.24
CA ASP A 554 -14.46 22.93 -12.18
C ASP A 554 -14.18 21.90 -11.08
N LEU A 555 -12.90 21.79 -10.70
CA LEU A 555 -12.48 21.04 -9.52
C LEU A 555 -12.81 21.85 -8.26
N THR A 556 -14.07 21.74 -7.81
CA THR A 556 -14.50 22.35 -6.54
C THR A 556 -13.65 21.83 -5.36
N GLU A 557 -13.50 22.63 -4.31
CA GLU A 557 -12.77 22.26 -3.09
C GLU A 557 -13.22 20.89 -2.54
N LYS A 558 -14.54 20.65 -2.60
CA LYS A 558 -15.17 19.40 -2.16
C LYS A 558 -14.77 18.19 -3.01
N LEU A 559 -14.71 18.33 -4.34
CA LEU A 559 -14.26 17.25 -5.21
C LEU A 559 -12.77 16.96 -5.01
N ILE A 560 -11.95 18.00 -4.83
CA ILE A 560 -10.54 17.87 -4.49
C ILE A 560 -10.36 17.12 -3.17
N GLU A 561 -11.15 17.46 -2.14
CA GLU A 561 -11.15 16.75 -0.85
C GLU A 561 -11.48 15.26 -1.03
N TYR A 562 -12.53 14.94 -1.81
CA TYR A 562 -12.89 13.53 -2.06
C TYR A 562 -11.84 12.74 -2.84
N LEU A 563 -11.22 13.35 -3.85
CA LEU A 563 -10.13 12.71 -4.60
C LEU A 563 -8.91 12.50 -3.70
N SER A 564 -8.56 13.51 -2.91
CA SER A 564 -7.48 13.44 -1.93
C SER A 564 -7.70 12.30 -0.92
N GLU A 565 -8.92 12.17 -0.38
CA GLU A 565 -9.29 11.07 0.52
C GLU A 565 -9.29 9.72 -0.22
N ALA A 566 -9.75 9.65 -1.47
CA ALA A 566 -9.71 8.41 -2.27
C ALA A 566 -8.26 7.91 -2.45
N VAL A 567 -7.30 8.82 -2.64
CA VAL A 567 -5.88 8.50 -2.77
C VAL A 567 -5.26 8.12 -1.42
N LYS A 568 -5.56 8.89 -0.38
CA LYS A 568 -5.13 8.63 1.01
C LYS A 568 -5.48 7.23 1.49
N TRP A 569 -6.67 6.75 1.13
CA TRP A 569 -7.17 5.42 1.48
C TRP A 569 -6.88 4.34 0.44
N SER A 570 -6.05 4.65 -0.58
CA SER A 570 -5.66 3.73 -1.64
C SER A 570 -6.85 3.15 -2.41
N VAL A 571 -7.96 3.89 -2.53
CA VAL A 571 -9.06 3.56 -3.44
C VAL A 571 -8.65 3.88 -4.88
N LEU A 572 -7.99 5.02 -5.05
CA LEU A 572 -7.41 5.48 -6.32
C LEU A 572 -5.91 5.67 -6.17
N TYR A 573 -5.19 5.48 -7.28
CA TYR A 573 -3.82 5.95 -7.44
C TYR A 573 -3.78 7.09 -8.44
N GLU A 574 -2.90 8.06 -8.21
CA GLU A 574 -2.66 9.18 -9.11
C GLU A 574 -1.37 8.95 -9.88
N ASP A 575 -1.44 9.10 -11.21
CA ASP A 575 -0.26 9.17 -12.07
C ASP A 575 -0.33 10.47 -12.90
N PRO A 576 0.82 11.04 -13.32
CA PRO A 576 0.83 12.08 -14.34
C PRO A 576 0.28 11.54 -15.68
N GLU A 577 -0.40 12.38 -16.45
CA GLU A 577 -0.77 12.02 -17.82
C GLU A 577 0.44 11.97 -18.75
N THR A 578 0.62 10.85 -19.44
CA THR A 578 1.76 10.63 -20.36
C THR A 578 1.56 11.23 -21.76
N LYS A 579 0.31 11.61 -22.13
CA LYS A 579 -0.01 12.20 -23.44
C LYS A 579 -1.09 13.28 -23.28
N LYS A 580 -0.68 14.54 -23.14
CA LYS A 580 -1.60 15.69 -23.25
C LYS A 580 -2.20 15.71 -24.65
N LYS A 581 -3.51 15.46 -24.76
CA LYS A 581 -4.25 15.65 -26.03
C LYS A 581 -5.19 16.84 -26.01
N ASN A 582 -5.54 17.39 -24.83
CA ASN A 582 -6.33 18.60 -24.65
C ASN A 582 -5.82 19.41 -23.43
N VAL A 583 -6.24 20.67 -23.34
CA VAL A 583 -6.15 21.48 -22.11
C VAL A 583 -7.17 20.93 -21.10
N GLY A 584 -6.88 19.76 -20.52
CA GLY A 584 -7.69 19.17 -19.46
C GLY A 584 -7.59 19.99 -18.17
N VAL A 585 -8.64 19.97 -17.36
CA VAL A 585 -8.70 20.68 -16.06
C VAL A 585 -7.71 20.10 -15.04
N SER A 586 -7.41 18.80 -15.15
CA SER A 586 -6.40 18.12 -14.34
C SER A 586 -5.26 17.59 -15.20
N THR A 587 -4.03 17.63 -14.69
CA THR A 587 -2.86 16.97 -15.28
C THR A 587 -2.67 15.52 -14.80
N LEU A 588 -3.62 15.03 -14.01
CA LEU A 588 -3.56 13.73 -13.34
C LEU A 588 -4.59 12.77 -13.93
N GLN A 589 -4.20 11.50 -13.99
CA GLN A 589 -5.10 10.37 -14.24
C GLN A 589 -5.24 9.55 -12.96
N TYR A 590 -6.46 9.08 -12.73
CA TYR A 590 -6.87 8.32 -11.55
C TYR A 590 -7.11 6.86 -11.92
N ILE A 591 -6.37 5.97 -11.26
CA ILE A 591 -6.40 4.54 -11.50
C ILE A 591 -7.13 3.89 -10.35
N LEU A 592 -8.20 3.15 -10.64
CA LEU A 592 -8.86 2.32 -9.64
C LEU A 592 -7.86 1.27 -9.14
N ASN A 593 -7.77 1.11 -7.82
CA ASN A 593 -6.80 0.18 -7.25
C ASN A 593 -6.93 -1.23 -7.88
N PRO A 594 -5.87 -1.78 -8.49
CA PRO A 594 -5.89 -3.11 -9.09
C PRO A 594 -6.31 -4.23 -8.14
N ILE A 595 -6.21 -4.04 -6.83
CA ILE A 595 -6.70 -5.01 -5.83
C ILE A 595 -8.20 -5.29 -5.96
N PHE A 596 -9.00 -4.39 -6.55
CA PHE A 596 -10.43 -4.58 -6.78
C PHE A 596 -10.76 -5.36 -8.07
N SER A 597 -9.76 -5.68 -8.89
CA SER A 597 -9.95 -6.26 -10.24
C SER A 597 -10.70 -7.59 -10.20
N GLY A 598 -10.40 -8.46 -9.23
CA GLY A 598 -11.05 -9.76 -9.07
C GLY A 598 -12.54 -9.66 -8.73
N TYR A 599 -12.95 -8.65 -7.96
CA TYR A 599 -14.36 -8.42 -7.61
C TYR A 599 -15.18 -7.97 -8.83
N PHE A 600 -14.66 -7.01 -9.60
CA PHE A 600 -15.36 -6.49 -10.77
C PHE A 600 -15.19 -7.35 -12.03
N GLN A 601 -14.23 -8.29 -12.02
CA GLN A 601 -13.76 -9.03 -13.20
C GLN A 601 -13.28 -8.12 -14.33
N ILE A 602 -12.48 -7.12 -13.97
CA ILE A 602 -11.82 -6.20 -14.90
C ILE A 602 -10.31 -6.46 -14.90
N SER A 603 -9.59 -5.97 -15.90
CA SER A 603 -8.14 -6.18 -15.99
C SER A 603 -7.39 -5.39 -14.93
N TYR A 604 -6.46 -6.03 -14.22
CA TYR A 604 -5.50 -5.37 -13.33
C TYR A 604 -4.39 -4.63 -14.10
N ARG A 605 -4.28 -4.83 -15.41
CA ARG A 605 -3.23 -4.24 -16.25
C ARG A 605 -3.62 -2.83 -16.65
N LYS A 606 -2.89 -1.80 -16.24
CA LYS A 606 -3.15 -0.41 -16.69
C LYS A 606 -3.05 -0.32 -18.22
N LYS A 607 -4.17 0.01 -18.89
CA LYS A 607 -4.28 -0.02 -20.37
C LYS A 607 -4.84 1.29 -20.94
N LYS A 608 -6.15 1.42 -21.14
CA LYS A 608 -6.76 2.64 -21.70
C LYS A 608 -7.50 3.45 -20.63
N SER A 609 -7.35 4.79 -20.71
CA SER A 609 -8.09 5.76 -19.88
C SER A 609 -9.39 6.16 -20.57
N ILE A 610 -10.41 6.52 -19.78
CA ILE A 610 -11.59 7.27 -20.24
C ILE A 610 -11.60 8.67 -19.64
N GLN A 611 -12.41 9.55 -20.24
CA GLN A 611 -12.65 10.88 -19.70
C GLN A 611 -13.93 10.86 -18.87
N ILE A 612 -13.91 11.51 -17.70
CA ILE A 612 -15.09 11.73 -16.85
C ILE A 612 -15.16 13.22 -16.50
N ALA A 613 -16.31 13.84 -16.70
CA ALA A 613 -16.51 15.24 -16.33
C ALA A 613 -16.56 15.40 -14.80
N ALA A 614 -16.06 16.53 -14.28
CA ALA A 614 -16.06 16.80 -12.84
C ALA A 614 -17.46 16.73 -12.19
N PRO A 615 -18.56 17.23 -12.82
CA PRO A 615 -19.90 17.10 -12.26
C PRO A 615 -20.37 15.65 -12.14
N ASP A 616 -20.01 14.79 -13.09
CA ASP A 616 -20.36 13.37 -13.03
C ASP A 616 -19.64 12.67 -11.92
N LEU A 617 -18.34 12.95 -11.77
CA LEU A 617 -17.53 12.37 -10.71
C LEU A 617 -18.06 12.76 -9.33
N LEU A 618 -18.48 14.02 -9.16
CA LEU A 618 -19.14 14.49 -7.96
C LEU A 618 -20.49 13.77 -7.75
N GLY A 619 -21.28 13.60 -8.81
CA GLY A 619 -22.53 12.83 -8.75
C GLY A 619 -22.31 11.37 -8.34
N LEU A 620 -21.25 10.71 -8.82
CA LEU A 620 -20.87 9.35 -8.39
C LEU A 620 -20.53 9.26 -6.89
N LEU A 621 -20.16 10.36 -6.25
CA LEU A 621 -19.87 10.43 -4.82
C LEU A 621 -21.13 10.77 -4.01
N GLU A 622 -21.93 11.74 -4.45
CA GLU A 622 -22.98 12.34 -3.63
C GLU A 622 -24.41 11.92 -3.97
N ASP A 623 -24.70 11.66 -5.24
CA ASP A 623 -26.07 11.50 -5.69
C ASP A 623 -26.77 10.27 -5.09
N GLU A 624 -28.10 10.25 -5.21
CA GLU A 624 -28.88 9.06 -4.90
C GLU A 624 -28.60 7.93 -5.90
N VAL A 625 -28.86 6.69 -5.47
CA VAL A 625 -28.57 5.47 -6.24
C VAL A 625 -29.10 5.55 -7.68
N LYS A 626 -30.33 6.06 -7.88
CA LYS A 626 -30.94 6.16 -9.23
C LYS A 626 -30.18 7.09 -10.17
N GLN A 627 -29.67 8.20 -9.66
CA GLN A 627 -28.90 9.19 -10.43
C GLN A 627 -27.50 8.64 -10.73
N LYS A 628 -26.85 8.00 -9.75
CA LYS A 628 -25.58 7.29 -9.94
C LYS A 628 -25.69 6.23 -11.04
N ASP A 629 -26.74 5.42 -11.01
CA ASP A 629 -26.99 4.42 -12.05
C ASP A 629 -27.16 5.05 -13.45
N ALA A 630 -27.78 6.23 -13.53
CA ALA A 630 -27.92 6.95 -14.79
C ALA A 630 -26.56 7.46 -15.32
N ILE A 631 -25.72 8.02 -14.44
CA ILE A 631 -24.35 8.45 -14.77
C ILE A 631 -23.51 7.26 -15.23
N VAL A 632 -23.51 6.16 -14.45
CA VAL A 632 -22.78 4.92 -14.78
C VAL A 632 -23.18 4.41 -16.16
N ARG A 633 -24.49 4.32 -16.45
CA ARG A 633 -24.98 3.85 -17.75
C ARG A 633 -24.59 4.77 -18.89
N ARG A 634 -24.59 6.09 -18.68
CA ARG A 634 -24.20 7.07 -19.69
C ARG A 634 -22.72 6.93 -20.04
N ILE A 635 -21.84 7.02 -19.04
CA ILE A 635 -20.38 6.90 -19.23
C ILE A 635 -20.01 5.53 -19.83
N ALA A 636 -20.65 4.45 -19.37
CA ALA A 636 -20.42 3.11 -19.92
C ALA A 636 -20.77 3.00 -21.42
N ARG A 637 -21.80 3.72 -21.89
CA ARG A 637 -22.27 3.68 -23.30
C ARG A 637 -21.58 4.68 -24.22
N GLU A 638 -20.94 5.70 -23.68
CA GLU A 638 -20.19 6.67 -24.49
C GLU A 638 -19.11 5.95 -25.31
N LYS A 639 -19.08 6.22 -26.61
CA LYS A 639 -17.97 5.75 -27.44
C LYS A 639 -16.74 6.52 -27.02
N ILE A 640 -15.60 5.83 -26.97
CA ILE A 640 -14.34 6.54 -26.82
C ILE A 640 -14.10 7.23 -28.15
N ASP A 641 -14.31 8.54 -28.20
CA ASP A 641 -13.92 9.33 -29.36
C ASP A 641 -12.40 9.21 -29.51
N ASN A 642 -11.97 8.40 -30.46
CA ASN A 642 -10.69 8.65 -31.09
C ASN A 642 -10.94 9.83 -32.03
N PRO A 643 -10.38 11.03 -31.80
CA PRO A 643 -10.28 11.98 -32.88
C PRO A 643 -9.46 11.28 -33.97
N THR A 644 -10.13 10.90 -35.04
CA THR A 644 -9.48 10.60 -36.30
C THR A 644 -8.59 11.81 -36.59
N LEU A 645 -7.28 11.59 -36.60
CA LEU A 645 -6.39 12.51 -37.31
C LEU A 645 -7.04 12.76 -38.68
N PRO A 646 -7.29 14.02 -39.07
CA PRO A 646 -7.40 14.30 -40.49
C PRO A 646 -6.08 13.81 -41.08
N LEU A 647 -6.14 12.81 -41.95
CA LEU A 647 -5.07 12.52 -42.88
C LEU A 647 -5.05 13.71 -43.85
N ASP A 648 -4.36 14.78 -43.47
CA ASP A 648 -3.95 15.83 -44.38
C ASP A 648 -2.44 16.03 -44.22
N PHE A 649 -1.79 16.12 -45.37
CA PHE A 649 -0.36 16.02 -45.66
C PHE A 649 0.57 16.95 -44.88
#